data_AF-A0A971N1K5-F1
#
_entry.id   AF-A0A971N1K5-F1
#
_cell.length_a   1.000
_cell.length_b   1.000
_cell.length_c   1.000
_cell.angle_alpha   90.00
_cell.angle_beta   90.00
_cell.angle_gamma   90.00
#
_symmetry.space_group_name_H-M   'P 1'
#
loop_
_entity.id
_entity.type
_entity.pdbx_description
1 polymer ?
#
loop_
_entity_poly.entity_id
_entity_poly.type
_entity_poly.pdbx_seq_one_letter_code
_entity_poly.pdbx_strand_id
1 'polypeptide(L)'
;MRYRKADTTTEFRDQKGPDSSLSARISVLLPCLLLLVLFFGAFFLTDGFFSNKEAVAYNDFEAYLDQQGFPESYRPALRVLHAKYPNWKFTASHPVNANGTPMKWSTVMAYEGSLERKNSVPNSYSVAQRSFDKGAYNYKTTSWYASDAGFYYASTEIIAYYLDPRNFLSERDIFQFENLSYNPQIHTRAEIAQSLIGTFMVDGQTVPVVDQNGVSSNMKYPDILVKAAEWSNANPVFLAKRIIQEVGAGGSDSVSGTVSSYPGIYNFYNIGAYAGTSPISNGLQYAKYGSAGANGKLSSAEKDLYLLPWTNPYLAIVGGARWISEGYINAGQNTPYYQKWNIDYNHTYGPWWHQYMGNVIAPAVEGGNVYDAYQRLGQLNKNHEFIIPVIAEMPAEKVPFPTDNRSRNNWLQSITVSSGILKPAFDPEVNAYSVTVAQGVESFTVNANAYLSSCSIKGRGVYNLEHGENTIKVQAVSERGDVRDYYLTVNRSGEPGDPADKPEANMTSNTLKVDSSYVTNADPQKGQNTVTYLNENLQLQEGYKLVVSVDGKTVTSGVVGTGAKLSLFYKEETESTLDYYLMVYGDSNGDGRIDSVDIMSMTTYILEMYQPTELERLAMDVTRDGNVDSLDLMWVIQHILEMDFLNQAD
;
A
#
# COMPACT_ATOMS: atom_id res chain seq x y z
N MET A 1 19.74 -14.71 -16.89
CA MET A 1 20.97 -15.20 -16.22
C MET A 1 20.75 -15.05 -14.72
N ARG A 2 20.52 -16.14 -13.96
CA ARG A 2 20.40 -16.04 -12.49
C ARG A 2 21.82 -16.12 -11.92
N TYR A 3 22.37 -15.00 -11.46
CA TYR A 3 23.68 -15.01 -10.83
C TYR A 3 23.63 -15.72 -9.48
N ARG A 4 24.66 -16.53 -9.26
CA ARG A 4 24.96 -17.24 -8.02
C ARG A 4 25.28 -16.19 -6.93
N LYS A 5 24.75 -16.44 -5.73
CA LYS A 5 24.87 -15.64 -4.48
C LYS A 5 26.18 -14.84 -4.38
N ALA A 6 26.06 -13.53 -4.21
CA ALA A 6 27.11 -12.74 -3.57
C ALA A 6 27.13 -13.11 -2.07
N ASP A 7 28.20 -13.76 -1.62
CA ASP A 7 28.49 -13.87 -0.19
C ASP A 7 28.76 -12.46 0.34
N THR A 8 27.76 -11.88 0.99
CA THR A 8 27.85 -10.60 1.70
C THR A 8 28.09 -10.89 3.17
N THR A 9 29.29 -11.38 3.49
CA THR A 9 29.79 -11.42 4.87
C THR A 9 31.07 -10.59 4.97
N THR A 10 30.90 -9.27 4.95
CA THR A 10 31.90 -8.36 5.49
C THR A 10 31.24 -7.62 6.64
N GLU A 11 31.55 -8.05 7.86
CA GLU A 11 31.11 -7.43 9.10
C GLU A 11 31.55 -5.95 9.13
N PHE A 12 30.58 -5.04 9.23
CA PHE A 12 30.85 -3.68 9.65
C PHE A 12 31.26 -3.72 11.12
N ARG A 13 32.56 -3.51 11.39
CA ARG A 13 33.06 -3.27 12.74
C ARG A 13 32.65 -1.86 13.18
N ASP A 14 31.61 -1.79 14.00
CA ASP A 14 31.35 -0.64 14.86
C ASP A 14 32.52 -0.45 15.84
N GLN A 15 33.26 0.65 15.71
CA GLN A 15 34.14 1.12 16.78
C GLN A 15 33.37 2.09 17.68
N LYS A 16 32.92 1.57 18.83
CA LYS A 16 32.48 2.35 19.99
C LYS A 16 33.63 2.51 21.00
N GLY A 17 33.96 3.75 21.33
CA GLY A 17 34.44 4.22 22.64
C GLY A 17 35.88 3.83 23.06
N PRO A 18 36.49 4.62 23.97
CA PRO A 18 35.92 4.73 25.31
C PRO A 18 35.75 6.14 25.86
N ASP A 19 34.82 6.20 26.82
CA ASP A 19 34.53 7.30 27.74
C ASP A 19 35.76 7.91 28.43
N SER A 20 35.67 9.20 28.71
CA SER A 20 35.99 9.69 30.06
C SER A 20 35.13 10.91 30.41
N SER A 21 34.42 10.78 31.52
CA SER A 21 33.66 11.80 32.21
C SER A 21 34.58 12.76 32.97
N LEU A 22 34.24 14.05 33.05
CA LEU A 22 34.04 14.75 34.32
C LEU A 22 33.51 16.17 34.12
N SER A 23 32.62 16.55 35.03
CA SER A 23 31.92 17.82 35.17
C SER A 23 32.76 18.86 35.94
N ALA A 24 32.57 20.15 35.61
CA ALA A 24 32.54 21.34 36.50
C ALA A 24 32.81 22.62 35.66
N ARG A 25 31.78 23.43 35.35
CA ARG A 25 31.30 24.63 36.07
C ARG A 25 32.09 25.93 35.83
N ILE A 26 31.36 26.92 35.26
CA ILE A 26 31.25 28.34 35.69
C ILE A 26 32.24 29.39 35.10
N SER A 27 31.62 30.39 34.43
CA SER A 27 32.05 31.79 34.18
C SER A 27 33.27 32.01 33.27
N VAL A 28 33.21 32.79 32.20
CA VAL A 28 33.19 34.26 32.22
C VAL A 28 32.67 34.82 30.88
N LEU A 29 31.81 35.82 30.98
CA LEU A 29 31.31 36.71 29.93
C LEU A 29 32.43 37.56 29.30
N LEU A 30 32.35 37.75 27.98
CA LEU A 30 32.93 38.86 27.18
C LEU A 30 34.45 39.12 27.34
N PRO A 31 35.26 38.85 26.31
CA PRO A 31 35.24 39.72 25.12
C PRO A 31 35.52 38.96 23.80
N CYS A 32 34.48 38.52 23.09
CA CYS A 32 34.60 37.97 21.72
C CYS A 32 34.16 38.95 20.62
N LEU A 33 33.93 40.22 20.94
CA LEU A 33 33.48 41.24 19.98
C LEU A 33 34.60 42.10 19.38
N LEU A 34 35.86 41.63 19.44
CA LEU A 34 37.03 42.32 18.88
C LEU A 34 38.01 41.38 18.14
N LEU A 35 37.52 40.20 17.75
CA LEU A 35 38.19 39.25 16.83
C LEU A 35 37.40 39.03 15.52
N LEU A 36 36.24 39.69 15.38
CA LEU A 36 35.35 39.57 14.22
C LEU A 36 35.52 40.70 13.19
N VAL A 37 36.43 41.64 13.41
CA VAL A 37 36.74 42.75 12.48
C VAL A 37 38.16 42.63 11.87
N LEU A 38 38.98 41.65 12.31
CA LEU A 38 40.26 41.34 11.67
C LEU A 38 40.21 40.12 10.73
N PHE A 39 39.06 39.44 10.61
CA PHE A 39 38.84 38.36 9.63
C PHE A 39 38.16 38.82 8.33
N PHE A 40 37.64 40.06 8.28
CA PHE A 40 37.03 40.66 7.08
C PHE A 40 37.83 41.82 6.45
N GLY A 41 39.01 42.15 7.01
CA GLY A 41 39.84 43.28 6.57
C GLY A 41 41.15 42.91 5.86
N ALA A 42 41.44 41.63 5.65
CA ALA A 42 42.71 41.16 5.06
C ALA A 42 42.53 40.15 3.90
N PHE A 43 41.35 40.09 3.28
CA PHE A 43 41.10 39.28 2.07
C PHE A 43 41.12 40.09 0.77
N PHE A 44 41.45 41.38 0.84
CA PHE A 44 41.82 42.19 -0.31
C PHE A 44 43.30 42.56 -0.12
N LEU A 45 44.15 42.16 -1.07
CA LEU A 45 45.62 42.30 -1.13
C LEU A 45 46.45 41.05 -0.79
N THR A 46 46.08 39.89 -1.34
CA THR A 46 47.06 38.96 -1.95
C THR A 46 46.46 38.32 -3.20
N ASP A 47 46.15 39.13 -4.20
CA ASP A 47 46.15 38.64 -5.59
C ASP A 47 47.61 38.38 -5.96
N GLY A 48 47.97 37.10 -6.07
CA GLY A 48 49.29 36.70 -6.49
C GLY A 48 49.54 35.23 -6.19
N PHE A 49 49.40 34.40 -7.21
CA PHE A 49 49.72 32.97 -7.28
C PHE A 49 48.63 31.97 -6.91
N PHE A 50 47.42 32.13 -7.47
CA PHE A 50 46.90 30.99 -8.23
C PHE A 50 47.62 31.02 -9.58
N SER A 51 48.29 29.93 -9.95
CA SER A 51 48.88 29.83 -11.28
C SER A 51 47.76 30.04 -12.31
N ASN A 52 47.96 30.90 -13.32
CA ASN A 52 46.98 31.14 -14.39
C ASN A 52 46.47 29.83 -15.03
N LYS A 53 47.27 28.75 -14.97
CA LYS A 53 46.89 27.42 -15.45
C LYS A 53 45.82 26.73 -14.60
N GLU A 54 45.85 26.89 -13.27
CA GLU A 54 44.87 26.29 -12.35
C GLU A 54 43.53 27.03 -12.39
N ALA A 55 43.56 28.37 -12.50
CA ALA A 55 42.36 29.18 -12.65
C ALA A 55 41.65 28.94 -14.01
N VAL A 56 42.40 28.75 -15.09
CA VAL A 56 41.85 28.41 -16.41
C VAL A 56 41.25 27.00 -16.40
N ALA A 57 41.94 26.00 -15.83
CA ALA A 57 41.42 24.63 -15.72
C ALA A 57 40.13 24.54 -14.87
N TYR A 58 40.03 25.33 -13.79
CA TYR A 58 38.81 25.42 -12.97
C TYR A 58 37.63 26.03 -13.75
N ASN A 59 37.86 27.13 -14.48
CA ASN A 59 36.82 27.77 -15.29
C ASN A 59 36.35 26.88 -16.45
N ASP A 60 37.27 26.11 -17.05
CA ASP A 60 36.94 25.13 -18.09
C ASP A 60 36.06 23.99 -17.54
N PHE A 61 36.32 23.55 -16.30
CA PHE A 61 35.51 22.50 -15.65
C PHE A 61 34.09 22.96 -15.30
N GLU A 62 33.91 24.18 -14.78
CA GLU A 62 32.57 24.70 -14.52
C GLU A 62 31.76 24.88 -15.81
N ALA A 63 32.37 25.42 -16.87
CA ALA A 63 31.73 25.52 -18.18
C ALA A 63 31.37 24.14 -18.75
N TYR A 64 32.21 23.12 -18.51
CA TYR A 64 31.90 21.74 -18.86
C TYR A 64 30.70 21.20 -18.06
N LEU A 65 30.63 21.43 -16.74
CA LEU A 65 29.48 21.02 -15.92
C LEU A 65 28.18 21.72 -16.36
N ASP A 66 28.26 23.00 -16.76
CA ASP A 66 27.15 23.74 -17.36
C ASP A 66 26.69 23.10 -18.68
N GLN A 67 27.62 22.78 -19.57
CA GLN A 67 27.33 22.11 -20.84
C GLN A 67 26.66 20.75 -20.64
N GLN A 68 27.12 19.98 -19.64
CA GLN A 68 26.50 18.72 -19.27
C GLN A 68 25.13 18.92 -18.61
N GLY A 69 24.82 20.10 -18.08
CA GLY A 69 23.54 20.38 -17.42
C GLY A 69 23.46 19.83 -16.00
N PHE A 70 24.58 19.75 -15.27
CA PHE A 70 24.56 19.34 -13.86
C PHE A 70 23.98 20.45 -12.96
N PRO A 71 22.96 20.15 -12.13
CA PRO A 71 22.48 21.08 -11.11
C PRO A 71 23.52 21.34 -10.02
N GLU A 72 23.42 22.48 -9.32
CA GLU A 72 24.38 22.84 -8.24
C GLU A 72 24.45 21.78 -7.13
N SER A 73 23.37 21.03 -6.89
CA SER A 73 23.36 19.96 -5.88
C SER A 73 24.34 18.79 -6.17
N TYR A 74 24.87 18.70 -7.39
CA TYR A 74 25.88 17.71 -7.79
C TYR A 74 27.30 18.28 -7.72
N ARG A 75 27.47 19.56 -8.05
CA ARG A 75 28.77 20.16 -8.38
C ARG A 75 29.80 20.13 -7.26
N PRO A 76 29.47 20.39 -5.97
CA PRO A 76 30.46 20.34 -4.90
C PRO A 76 31.21 19.00 -4.85
N ALA A 77 30.51 17.88 -5.03
CA ALA A 77 31.13 16.56 -5.02
C ALA A 77 32.00 16.33 -6.27
N LEU A 78 31.50 16.73 -7.45
CA LEU A 78 32.24 16.61 -8.70
C LEU A 78 33.52 17.45 -8.72
N ARG A 79 33.50 18.66 -8.15
CA ARG A 79 34.70 19.51 -7.98
C ARG A 79 35.77 18.80 -7.16
N VAL A 80 35.40 18.21 -6.03
CA VAL A 80 36.32 17.46 -5.16
C VAL A 80 36.95 16.28 -5.91
N LEU A 81 36.14 15.54 -6.67
CA LEU A 81 36.61 14.41 -7.46
C LEU A 81 37.51 14.84 -8.61
N HIS A 82 37.15 15.89 -9.34
CA HIS A 82 37.94 16.41 -10.45
C HIS A 82 39.29 16.97 -9.98
N ALA A 83 39.31 17.69 -8.87
CA ALA A 83 40.56 18.20 -8.28
C ALA A 83 41.52 17.06 -7.90
N LYS A 84 40.99 15.93 -7.42
CA LYS A 84 41.78 14.73 -7.10
C LYS A 84 42.18 13.94 -8.34
N TYR A 85 41.28 13.84 -9.31
CA TYR A 85 41.42 13.05 -10.53
C TYR A 85 41.07 13.87 -11.78
N PRO A 86 42.00 14.70 -12.29
CA PRO A 86 41.73 15.59 -13.42
C PRO A 86 41.40 14.88 -14.73
N ASN A 87 41.79 13.60 -14.86
CA ASN A 87 41.53 12.76 -16.02
C ASN A 87 40.15 12.08 -15.99
N TRP A 88 39.40 12.22 -14.89
CA TRP A 88 38.04 11.68 -14.80
C TRP A 88 37.08 12.60 -15.53
N LYS A 89 36.20 11.97 -16.33
CA LYS A 89 35.17 12.63 -17.11
C LYS A 89 33.80 12.35 -16.50
N PHE A 90 33.01 13.39 -16.28
CA PHE A 90 31.68 13.29 -15.70
C PHE A 90 30.64 13.69 -16.75
N THR A 91 29.98 12.69 -17.35
CA THR A 91 28.95 12.89 -18.36
C THR A 91 27.59 12.84 -17.68
N ALA A 92 26.76 13.88 -17.87
CA ALA A 92 25.39 13.85 -17.38
C ALA A 92 24.51 13.05 -18.35
N SER A 93 23.64 12.20 -17.81
CA SER A 93 22.58 11.56 -18.58
C SER A 93 21.21 12.09 -18.12
N HIS A 94 20.39 12.50 -19.08
CA HIS A 94 19.09 13.15 -18.84
C HIS A 94 17.97 12.20 -19.28
N PRO A 95 17.56 11.23 -18.43
CA PRO A 95 16.55 10.24 -18.79
C PRO A 95 15.22 10.90 -19.16
N VAL A 96 14.51 10.32 -20.13
CA VAL A 96 13.22 10.86 -20.62
C VAL A 96 12.09 9.84 -20.56
N ASN A 97 10.86 10.33 -20.62
CA ASN A 97 9.64 9.55 -20.82
C ASN A 97 9.41 9.23 -22.31
N ALA A 98 8.40 8.41 -22.59
CA ALA A 98 7.99 8.02 -23.95
C ALA A 98 7.72 9.19 -24.91
N ASN A 99 7.28 10.34 -24.38
CA ASN A 99 7.02 11.54 -25.14
C ASN A 99 8.23 12.49 -25.24
N GLY A 100 9.42 12.05 -24.81
CA GLY A 100 10.65 12.84 -24.82
C GLY A 100 10.76 13.90 -23.71
N THR A 101 9.78 14.01 -22.80
CA THR A 101 9.88 14.94 -21.65
C THR A 101 10.81 14.38 -20.57
N PRO A 102 11.49 15.23 -19.78
CA PRO A 102 12.39 14.77 -18.72
C PRO A 102 11.71 13.81 -17.74
N MET A 103 12.40 12.72 -17.38
CA MET A 103 11.95 11.74 -16.40
C MET A 103 11.91 12.38 -15.01
N LYS A 104 10.74 12.39 -14.38
CA LYS A 104 10.52 13.02 -13.07
C LYS A 104 10.80 12.05 -11.93
N TRP A 105 11.38 12.55 -10.84
CA TRP A 105 11.63 11.80 -9.62
C TRP A 105 10.37 11.13 -9.07
N SER A 106 9.25 11.84 -9.05
CA SER A 106 7.95 11.32 -8.60
C SER A 106 7.49 10.13 -9.44
N THR A 107 7.69 10.18 -10.76
CA THR A 107 7.39 9.06 -11.66
C THR A 107 8.28 7.86 -11.34
N VAL A 108 9.59 8.06 -11.22
CA VAL A 108 10.52 6.96 -10.90
C VAL A 108 10.16 6.34 -9.54
N MET A 109 9.91 7.14 -8.51
CA MET A 109 9.56 6.65 -7.17
C MET A 109 8.19 5.96 -7.12
N ALA A 110 7.20 6.40 -7.91
CA ALA A 110 5.91 5.72 -7.99
C ALA A 110 6.07 4.30 -8.57
N TYR A 111 6.96 4.12 -9.54
CA TYR A 111 7.27 2.82 -10.12
C TYR A 111 8.18 1.98 -9.21
N GLU A 112 9.40 2.45 -8.93
CA GLU A 112 10.42 1.73 -8.16
C GLU A 112 10.00 1.47 -6.71
N GLY A 113 9.21 2.37 -6.13
CA GLY A 113 8.67 2.22 -4.77
C GLY A 113 7.55 1.17 -4.65
N SER A 114 7.04 0.64 -5.77
CA SER A 114 5.98 -0.37 -5.75
C SER A 114 6.53 -1.78 -5.46
N LEU A 115 5.79 -2.58 -4.70
CA LEU A 115 6.18 -3.96 -4.40
C LEU A 115 6.27 -4.87 -5.63
N GLU A 116 5.61 -4.52 -6.73
CA GLU A 116 5.69 -5.26 -7.99
C GLU A 116 7.10 -5.27 -8.58
N ARG A 117 7.90 -4.24 -8.31
CA ARG A 117 9.29 -4.17 -8.77
C ARG A 117 10.23 -5.07 -7.99
N LYS A 118 9.77 -5.60 -6.84
CA LYS A 118 10.54 -6.51 -5.98
C LYS A 118 11.93 -5.98 -5.61
N ASN A 119 12.05 -4.65 -5.47
CA ASN A 119 13.23 -4.03 -4.90
C ASN A 119 13.45 -4.58 -3.48
N SER A 120 14.68 -4.96 -3.19
CA SER A 120 14.99 -5.74 -2.00
C SER A 120 16.26 -5.28 -1.28
N VAL A 121 16.32 -5.64 0.00
CA VAL A 121 17.49 -5.47 0.87
C VAL A 121 17.84 -6.81 1.52
N PRO A 122 19.12 -7.07 1.86
CA PRO A 122 19.52 -8.28 2.57
C PRO A 122 18.78 -8.40 3.90
N ASN A 123 18.46 -9.62 4.32
CA ASN A 123 17.74 -9.85 5.58
C ASN A 123 18.52 -9.45 6.85
N SER A 124 19.84 -9.25 6.74
CA SER A 124 20.70 -8.71 7.79
C SER A 124 20.52 -7.20 8.00
N TYR A 125 19.89 -6.50 7.06
CA TYR A 125 19.67 -5.06 7.15
C TYR A 125 18.58 -4.72 8.16
N SER A 126 18.68 -3.52 8.71
CA SER A 126 17.86 -3.02 9.81
C SER A 126 16.39 -2.82 9.41
N VAL A 127 15.50 -2.69 10.40
CA VAL A 127 14.06 -2.51 10.18
C VAL A 127 13.76 -1.24 9.36
N ALA A 128 14.56 -0.18 9.54
CA ALA A 128 14.42 1.08 8.80
C ALA A 128 14.47 0.91 7.26
N GLN A 129 15.11 -0.15 6.76
CA GLN A 129 15.26 -0.42 5.34
C GLN A 129 14.20 -1.37 4.75
N ARG A 130 13.30 -1.91 5.58
CA ARG A 130 12.33 -2.93 5.15
C ARG A 130 10.96 -2.30 4.91
N SER A 131 10.25 -2.73 3.86
CA SER A 131 8.90 -2.24 3.57
C SER A 131 7.89 -2.74 4.61
N PHE A 132 7.00 -1.84 5.05
CA PHE A 132 5.83 -2.16 5.88
C PHE A 132 4.53 -2.27 5.04
N ASP A 133 4.64 -2.23 3.72
CA ASP A 133 3.50 -2.23 2.82
C ASP A 133 2.78 -3.58 2.81
N LYS A 134 1.51 -3.55 2.43
CA LYS A 134 0.69 -4.76 2.28
C LYS A 134 1.32 -5.70 1.26
N GLY A 135 1.66 -6.90 1.69
CA GLY A 135 2.37 -7.91 0.87
C GLY A 135 3.86 -8.04 1.18
N ALA A 136 4.46 -7.06 1.85
CA ALA A 136 5.84 -7.13 2.36
C ALA A 136 5.90 -7.42 3.87
N TYR A 137 4.87 -7.03 4.62
CA TYR A 137 4.83 -7.14 6.07
C TYR A 137 3.54 -7.76 6.59
N ASN A 138 3.65 -8.64 7.58
CA ASN A 138 2.54 -9.20 8.35
C ASN A 138 2.43 -8.49 9.69
N TYR A 139 1.45 -7.60 9.79
CA TYR A 139 1.22 -6.81 11.01
C TYR A 139 0.75 -7.64 12.21
N LYS A 140 0.17 -8.84 11.99
CA LYS A 140 -0.33 -9.72 13.06
C LYS A 140 0.79 -10.43 13.77
N THR A 141 1.78 -10.91 13.02
CA THR A 141 2.94 -11.67 13.52
C THR A 141 4.22 -10.84 13.60
N THR A 142 4.13 -9.55 13.30
CA THR A 142 5.24 -8.59 13.31
C THR A 142 6.47 -9.04 12.51
N SER A 143 6.22 -9.66 11.36
CA SER A 143 7.26 -10.28 10.53
C SER A 143 7.18 -9.85 9.06
N TRP A 144 8.31 -9.91 8.35
CA TRP A 144 8.41 -9.56 6.94
C TRP A 144 8.37 -10.80 6.06
N TYR A 145 7.67 -10.68 4.92
CA TYR A 145 7.71 -11.67 3.87
C TYR A 145 9.03 -11.54 3.09
N ALA A 146 9.67 -12.67 2.83
CA ALA A 146 10.86 -12.70 2.01
C ALA A 146 10.52 -12.34 0.55
N SER A 147 11.27 -11.43 -0.06
CA SER A 147 11.15 -11.13 -1.49
C SER A 147 11.86 -12.19 -2.34
N ASP A 148 12.94 -12.76 -1.79
CA ASP A 148 13.71 -13.91 -2.30
C ASP A 148 14.50 -14.52 -1.13
N ALA A 149 15.15 -15.67 -1.33
CA ALA A 149 15.98 -16.32 -0.32
C ALA A 149 17.10 -15.39 0.19
N GLY A 150 17.00 -14.96 1.46
CA GLY A 150 17.96 -14.05 2.10
C GLY A 150 17.64 -12.56 1.95
N PHE A 151 16.48 -12.20 1.38
CA PHE A 151 16.12 -10.81 1.11
C PHE A 151 14.70 -10.47 1.58
N TYR A 152 14.51 -9.23 2.03
CA TYR A 152 13.20 -8.63 2.29
C TYR A 152 12.92 -7.52 1.28
N TYR A 153 11.64 -7.22 1.08
CA TYR A 153 11.23 -6.06 0.30
C TYR A 153 11.78 -4.77 0.91
N ALA A 154 12.37 -3.92 0.07
CA ALA A 154 12.96 -2.65 0.43
C ALA A 154 11.90 -1.59 0.75
N SER A 155 12.13 -0.76 1.77
CA SER A 155 11.30 0.42 2.03
C SER A 155 11.44 1.48 0.92
N THR A 156 10.41 2.28 0.70
CA THR A 156 10.49 3.42 -0.25
C THR A 156 11.63 4.39 0.11
N GLU A 157 11.95 4.50 1.40
CA GLU A 157 13.01 5.38 1.91
C GLU A 157 14.41 4.88 1.49
N ILE A 158 14.68 3.57 1.58
CA ILE A 158 15.97 3.03 1.14
C ILE A 158 16.09 2.97 -0.39
N ILE A 159 14.96 2.76 -1.10
CA ILE A 159 14.92 2.85 -2.56
C ILE A 159 15.30 4.27 -3.00
N ALA A 160 14.68 5.29 -2.41
CA ALA A 160 14.98 6.69 -2.68
C ALA A 160 16.45 7.03 -2.40
N TYR A 161 17.03 6.49 -1.32
CA TYR A 161 18.46 6.70 -1.00
C TYR A 161 19.39 6.18 -2.10
N TYR A 162 19.18 4.94 -2.58
CA TYR A 162 20.03 4.32 -3.61
C TYR A 162 19.74 4.81 -5.03
N LEU A 163 18.56 5.39 -5.25
CA LEU A 163 18.19 6.01 -6.51
C LEU A 163 18.79 7.43 -6.66
N ASP A 164 19.04 8.14 -5.56
CA ASP A 164 19.63 9.49 -5.59
C ASP A 164 21.13 9.44 -5.94
N PRO A 165 21.56 9.86 -7.14
CA PRO A 165 22.96 9.71 -7.54
C PRO A 165 23.92 10.56 -6.70
N ARG A 166 23.41 11.65 -6.09
CA ARG A 166 24.20 12.58 -5.27
C ARG A 166 24.73 11.93 -3.99
N ASN A 167 24.12 10.84 -3.55
CA ASN A 167 24.59 10.06 -2.40
C ASN A 167 25.88 9.28 -2.70
N PHE A 168 26.22 9.11 -3.97
CA PHE A 168 27.30 8.23 -4.39
C PHE A 168 28.38 8.94 -5.21
N LEU A 169 28.44 10.26 -5.14
CA LEU A 169 29.52 11.06 -5.73
C LEU A 169 30.73 11.14 -4.79
N SER A 170 31.17 9.98 -4.30
CA SER A 170 32.40 9.81 -3.52
C SER A 170 33.44 9.09 -4.37
N GLU A 171 34.72 9.19 -4.00
CA GLU A 171 35.83 8.56 -4.75
C GLU A 171 35.62 7.06 -4.99
N ARG A 172 35.01 6.38 -4.01
CA ARG A 172 34.73 4.95 -4.07
C ARG A 172 33.40 4.64 -4.74
N ASP A 173 32.34 5.34 -4.36
CA ASP A 173 30.98 4.93 -4.71
C ASP A 173 30.53 5.40 -6.10
N ILE A 174 31.29 6.32 -6.72
CA ILE A 174 31.02 6.84 -8.07
C ILE A 174 31.15 5.77 -9.15
N PHE A 175 31.89 4.68 -8.89
CA PHE A 175 32.11 3.60 -9.86
C PHE A 175 30.83 2.81 -10.21
N GLN A 176 29.72 3.01 -9.49
CA GLN A 176 28.42 2.52 -9.97
C GLN A 176 27.93 3.25 -11.24
N PHE A 177 28.53 4.38 -11.58
CA PHE A 177 28.28 5.18 -12.77
C PHE A 177 29.36 4.99 -13.85
N GLU A 178 30.36 4.12 -13.65
CA GLU A 178 31.42 3.89 -14.64
C GLU A 178 30.82 3.45 -15.98
N ASN A 179 31.24 4.09 -17.06
CA ASN A 179 30.86 3.76 -18.41
C ASN A 179 31.46 2.41 -18.81
N LEU A 180 30.59 1.43 -18.97
CA LEU A 180 30.93 0.08 -19.40
C LEU A 180 31.00 -0.06 -20.94
N SER A 181 30.73 1.01 -21.70
CA SER A 181 30.92 1.02 -23.15
C SER A 181 32.39 1.20 -23.55
N TYR A 182 32.78 0.67 -24.71
CA TYR A 182 34.12 0.85 -25.25
C TYR A 182 34.34 2.28 -25.72
N ASN A 183 35.36 2.95 -25.19
CA ASN A 183 35.89 4.19 -25.73
C ASN A 183 37.37 4.00 -26.13
N PRO A 184 37.72 4.00 -27.43
CA PRO A 184 39.09 3.76 -27.89
C PRO A 184 40.08 4.88 -27.49
N GLN A 185 39.60 6.06 -27.09
CA GLN A 185 40.44 7.14 -26.59
C GLN A 185 40.85 6.94 -25.12
N ILE A 186 40.08 6.13 -24.39
CA ILE A 186 40.24 5.86 -22.94
C ILE A 186 40.80 4.46 -22.70
N HIS A 187 40.47 3.51 -23.58
CA HIS A 187 40.79 2.10 -23.43
C HIS A 187 41.87 1.68 -24.43
N THR A 188 43.06 2.24 -24.32
CA THR A 188 44.17 1.90 -25.22
C THR A 188 44.71 0.50 -24.93
N ARG A 189 45.36 -0.12 -25.92
CA ARG A 189 46.02 -1.43 -25.75
C ARG A 189 47.02 -1.46 -24.58
N ALA A 190 47.72 -0.36 -24.32
CA ALA A 190 48.66 -0.24 -23.21
C ALA A 190 47.96 -0.28 -21.84
N GLU A 191 46.83 0.42 -21.71
CA GLU A 191 46.02 0.43 -20.48
C GLU A 191 45.38 -0.93 -20.24
N ILE A 192 44.91 -1.60 -21.30
CA ILE A 192 44.40 -2.96 -21.22
C ILE A 192 45.51 -3.89 -20.71
N ALA A 193 46.69 -3.87 -21.34
CA ALA A 193 47.84 -4.67 -20.92
C ALA A 193 48.21 -4.45 -19.45
N GLN A 194 48.14 -3.20 -18.98
CA GLN A 194 48.44 -2.86 -17.60
C GLN A 194 47.40 -3.41 -16.61
N SER A 195 46.12 -3.46 -17.00
CA SER A 195 45.06 -4.04 -16.15
C SER A 195 45.17 -5.56 -15.97
N LEU A 196 45.95 -6.23 -16.82
CA LEU A 196 46.17 -7.69 -16.79
C LEU A 196 47.42 -8.12 -16.01
N ILE A 197 48.18 -7.17 -15.44
CA ILE A 197 49.37 -7.49 -14.63
C ILE A 197 48.97 -8.35 -13.42
N GLY A 198 49.74 -9.40 -13.16
CA GLY A 198 49.46 -10.35 -12.08
C GLY A 198 48.40 -11.40 -12.41
N THR A 199 48.01 -11.52 -13.68
CA THR A 199 47.06 -12.53 -14.16
C THR A 199 47.66 -13.42 -15.24
N PHE A 200 47.02 -14.55 -15.54
CA PHE A 200 47.39 -15.42 -16.66
C PHE A 200 47.26 -14.74 -18.04
N MET A 201 46.56 -13.60 -18.10
CA MET A 201 46.34 -12.81 -19.32
C MET A 201 47.36 -11.67 -19.52
N VAL A 202 48.46 -11.65 -18.77
CA VAL A 202 49.50 -10.61 -18.89
C VAL A 202 50.07 -10.53 -20.32
N ASP A 203 50.50 -9.34 -20.76
CA ASP A 203 50.95 -9.04 -22.14
C ASP A 203 52.11 -9.92 -22.67
N GLY A 204 52.85 -10.58 -21.77
CA GLY A 204 53.88 -11.55 -22.15
C GLY A 204 53.36 -12.90 -22.61
N GLN A 205 52.07 -13.22 -22.34
CA GLN A 205 51.46 -14.51 -22.66
C GLN A 205 50.77 -14.48 -24.01
N THR A 206 51.00 -15.55 -24.79
CA THR A 206 50.34 -15.76 -26.09
C THR A 206 49.51 -17.03 -26.08
N VAL A 207 48.39 -17.00 -26.80
CA VAL A 207 47.51 -18.14 -27.00
C VAL A 207 47.36 -18.48 -28.49
N PRO A 208 47.19 -19.77 -28.82
CA PRO A 208 46.95 -20.18 -30.19
C PRO A 208 45.56 -19.73 -30.64
N VAL A 209 45.48 -19.18 -31.85
CA VAL A 209 44.26 -18.74 -32.50
C VAL A 209 44.20 -19.35 -33.89
N VAL A 210 43.04 -19.89 -34.24
CA VAL A 210 42.75 -20.34 -35.59
C VAL A 210 41.67 -19.42 -36.14
N ASP A 211 41.97 -18.75 -37.26
CA ASP A 211 41.01 -17.87 -37.92
C ASP A 211 39.94 -18.66 -38.70
N GLN A 212 38.98 -17.95 -39.29
CA GLN A 212 37.87 -18.55 -40.05
C GLN A 212 38.34 -19.30 -41.32
N ASN A 213 39.58 -19.09 -41.77
CA ASN A 213 40.19 -19.77 -42.91
C ASN A 213 41.07 -20.96 -42.49
N GLY A 214 41.12 -21.28 -41.19
CA GLY A 214 41.93 -22.37 -40.66
C GLY A 214 43.40 -22.04 -40.46
N VAL A 215 43.80 -20.77 -40.56
CA VAL A 215 45.19 -20.35 -40.38
C VAL A 215 45.49 -20.19 -38.89
N SER A 216 46.52 -20.90 -38.43
CA SER A 216 46.97 -20.83 -37.03
C SER A 216 47.94 -19.66 -36.83
N SER A 217 47.72 -18.90 -35.76
CA SER A 217 48.58 -17.81 -35.30
C SER A 217 48.64 -17.79 -33.78
N ASN A 218 49.51 -16.96 -33.21
CA ASN A 218 49.57 -16.71 -31.77
C ASN A 218 49.19 -15.25 -31.50
N MET A 219 48.25 -15.03 -30.58
CA MET A 219 47.82 -13.70 -30.17
C MET A 219 48.06 -13.49 -28.67
N LYS A 220 48.28 -12.25 -28.26
CA LYS A 220 48.35 -11.90 -26.84
C LYS A 220 46.97 -11.50 -26.33
N TYR A 221 46.70 -11.75 -25.05
CA TYR A 221 45.41 -11.40 -24.45
C TYR A 221 45.02 -9.91 -24.53
N PRO A 222 45.93 -8.94 -24.33
CA PRO A 222 45.57 -7.53 -24.53
C PRO A 222 45.04 -7.24 -25.94
N ASP A 223 45.64 -7.85 -26.96
CA ASP A 223 45.23 -7.66 -28.36
C ASP A 223 43.86 -8.33 -28.63
N ILE A 224 43.61 -9.49 -28.04
CA ILE A 224 42.29 -10.15 -28.09
C ILE A 224 41.23 -9.30 -27.40
N LEU A 225 41.53 -8.69 -26.25
CA LEU A 225 40.59 -7.83 -25.52
C LEU A 225 40.30 -6.52 -26.24
N VAL A 226 41.25 -5.95 -26.98
CA VAL A 226 40.98 -4.85 -27.92
C VAL A 226 39.96 -5.29 -28.96
N LYS A 227 40.15 -6.47 -29.58
CA LYS A 227 39.20 -7.02 -30.57
C LYS A 227 37.84 -7.32 -29.95
N ALA A 228 37.81 -7.79 -28.71
CA ALA A 228 36.59 -8.03 -27.97
C ALA A 228 35.81 -6.73 -27.75
N ALA A 229 36.49 -5.67 -27.32
CA ALA A 229 35.88 -4.35 -27.13
C ALA A 229 35.38 -3.74 -28.43
N GLU A 230 36.14 -3.84 -29.53
CA GLU A 230 35.71 -3.40 -30.85
C GLU A 230 34.45 -4.15 -31.33
N TRP A 231 34.38 -5.46 -31.10
CA TRP A 231 33.26 -6.30 -31.54
C TRP A 231 32.01 -6.13 -30.66
N SER A 232 32.20 -6.00 -29.35
CA SER A 232 31.11 -5.97 -28.37
C SER A 232 30.66 -4.57 -28.01
N ASN A 233 31.47 -3.54 -28.27
CA ASN A 233 31.31 -2.19 -27.71
C ASN A 233 31.34 -2.15 -26.17
N ALA A 234 32.00 -3.13 -25.54
CA ALA A 234 32.16 -3.17 -24.09
C ALA A 234 33.57 -2.73 -23.66
N ASN A 235 33.64 -2.08 -22.51
CA ASN A 235 34.88 -1.67 -21.85
C ASN A 235 35.79 -2.91 -21.66
N PRO A 236 36.98 -2.96 -22.28
CA PRO A 236 37.88 -4.12 -22.21
C PRO A 236 38.46 -4.36 -20.83
N VAL A 237 38.56 -3.33 -19.98
CA VAL A 237 39.00 -3.47 -18.60
C VAL A 237 37.90 -4.10 -17.75
N PHE A 238 36.64 -3.74 -17.99
CA PHE A 238 35.48 -4.44 -17.43
C PHE A 238 35.44 -5.91 -17.88
N LEU A 239 35.64 -6.18 -19.18
CA LEU A 239 35.70 -7.56 -19.71
C LEU A 239 36.82 -8.36 -19.03
N ALA A 240 38.02 -7.80 -18.92
CA ALA A 240 39.15 -8.43 -18.24
C ALA A 240 38.83 -8.76 -16.77
N LYS A 241 38.27 -7.80 -16.02
CA LYS A 241 37.85 -8.01 -14.63
C LYS A 241 36.79 -9.11 -14.54
N ARG A 242 35.82 -9.14 -15.45
CA ARG A 242 34.80 -10.20 -15.49
C ARG A 242 35.44 -11.56 -15.71
N ILE A 243 36.37 -11.71 -16.66
CA ILE A 243 37.12 -12.96 -16.85
C ILE A 243 37.81 -13.36 -15.54
N ILE A 244 38.57 -12.45 -14.92
CA ILE A 244 39.29 -12.72 -13.67
C ILE A 244 38.34 -13.13 -12.53
N GLN A 245 37.17 -12.50 -12.43
CA GLN A 245 36.15 -12.83 -11.45
C GLN A 245 35.55 -14.22 -11.69
N GLU A 246 35.32 -14.59 -12.96
CA GLU A 246 34.68 -15.86 -13.32
C GLU A 246 35.66 -17.05 -13.27
N VAL A 247 36.94 -16.87 -13.63
CA VAL A 247 37.92 -17.96 -13.76
C VAL A 247 39.15 -17.82 -12.86
N GLY A 248 39.25 -16.76 -12.08
CA GLY A 248 40.40 -16.48 -11.21
C GLY A 248 41.60 -15.88 -11.95
N ALA A 249 42.48 -15.21 -11.21
CA ALA A 249 43.68 -14.56 -11.78
C ALA A 249 44.68 -15.56 -12.39
N GLY A 250 44.65 -16.82 -11.95
CA GLY A 250 45.46 -17.91 -12.52
C GLY A 250 44.78 -18.70 -13.65
N GLY A 251 43.52 -18.38 -13.97
CA GLY A 251 42.69 -19.20 -14.86
C GLY A 251 42.06 -20.41 -14.16
N SER A 252 41.22 -21.13 -14.90
CA SER A 252 40.51 -22.33 -14.45
C SER A 252 40.40 -23.36 -15.58
N ASP A 253 39.87 -24.54 -15.28
CA ASP A 253 39.65 -25.59 -16.29
C ASP A 253 38.76 -25.12 -17.45
N SER A 254 37.85 -24.16 -17.23
CA SER A 254 36.97 -23.65 -18.31
C SER A 254 37.71 -22.90 -19.40
N VAL A 255 38.96 -22.46 -19.16
CA VAL A 255 39.81 -21.76 -20.13
C VAL A 255 41.02 -22.59 -20.58
N SER A 256 41.11 -23.85 -20.15
CA SER A 256 42.24 -24.74 -20.45
C SER A 256 42.17 -25.38 -21.84
N GLY A 257 40.96 -25.58 -22.38
CA GLY A 257 40.74 -26.38 -23.59
C GLY A 257 40.97 -27.89 -23.41
N THR A 258 41.27 -28.37 -22.20
CA THR A 258 41.67 -29.78 -21.95
C THR A 258 40.61 -30.61 -21.22
N VAL A 259 39.44 -30.04 -20.92
CA VAL A 259 38.35 -30.76 -20.25
C VAL A 259 37.85 -31.90 -21.15
N SER A 260 37.91 -33.14 -20.65
CA SER A 260 37.70 -34.36 -21.46
C SER A 260 36.32 -34.48 -22.10
N SER A 261 35.28 -33.93 -21.48
CA SER A 261 33.92 -33.91 -22.04
C SER A 261 33.75 -32.90 -23.18
N TYR A 262 34.62 -31.88 -23.25
CA TYR A 262 34.57 -30.79 -24.23
C TYR A 262 35.99 -30.38 -24.68
N PRO A 263 36.76 -31.30 -25.30
CA PRO A 263 38.14 -31.00 -25.70
C PRO A 263 38.17 -29.88 -26.75
N GLY A 264 39.08 -28.94 -26.57
CA GLY A 264 39.27 -27.78 -27.45
C GLY A 264 38.21 -26.69 -27.31
N ILE A 265 37.34 -26.74 -26.30
CA ILE A 265 36.32 -25.71 -26.04
C ILE A 265 36.75 -24.83 -24.87
N TYR A 266 36.53 -23.53 -24.99
CA TYR A 266 36.92 -22.52 -24.03
C TYR A 266 35.70 -21.69 -23.60
N ASN A 267 35.67 -21.25 -22.34
CA ASN A 267 34.66 -20.33 -21.83
C ASN A 267 35.27 -19.44 -20.74
N PHE A 268 35.55 -18.19 -21.11
CA PHE A 268 36.24 -17.20 -20.26
C PHE A 268 35.31 -16.42 -19.33
N TYR A 269 34.00 -16.46 -19.59
CA TYR A 269 32.99 -15.70 -18.85
C TYR A 269 31.97 -16.59 -18.14
N ASN A 270 32.21 -17.91 -18.14
CA ASN A 270 31.33 -18.92 -17.56
C ASN A 270 29.87 -18.86 -18.08
N ILE A 271 29.68 -18.39 -19.31
CA ILE A 271 28.35 -18.20 -19.92
C ILE A 271 27.68 -19.57 -20.08
N GLY A 272 26.41 -19.66 -19.64
CA GLY A 272 25.64 -20.91 -19.67
C GLY A 272 25.86 -21.83 -18.45
N ALA A 273 26.73 -21.46 -17.51
CA ALA A 273 26.88 -22.21 -16.26
C ALA A 273 25.71 -21.92 -15.30
N TYR A 274 25.02 -22.97 -14.85
CA TYR A 274 24.00 -22.91 -13.80
C TYR A 274 24.43 -23.73 -12.57
N ALA A 275 23.93 -23.36 -11.39
CA ALA A 275 24.25 -24.04 -10.14
C ALA A 275 23.76 -25.50 -10.16
N GLY A 276 24.67 -26.47 -10.02
CA GLY A 276 24.42 -27.91 -10.13
C GLY A 276 25.71 -28.73 -10.03
N THR A 277 25.68 -30.00 -10.47
CA THR A 277 26.75 -31.00 -10.27
C THR A 277 28.01 -30.82 -11.12
N SER A 278 28.04 -29.95 -12.14
CA SER A 278 29.30 -29.47 -12.76
C SER A 278 29.09 -28.15 -13.53
N PRO A 279 29.23 -26.98 -12.87
CA PRO A 279 29.07 -25.66 -13.51
C PRO A 279 29.98 -25.46 -14.73
N ILE A 280 31.22 -25.96 -14.68
CA ILE A 280 32.20 -25.87 -15.77
C ILE A 280 31.72 -26.65 -17.00
N SER A 281 31.25 -27.89 -16.82
CA SER A 281 30.72 -28.69 -17.94
C SER A 281 29.51 -28.03 -18.61
N ASN A 282 28.64 -27.37 -17.84
CA ASN A 282 27.48 -26.65 -18.38
C ASN A 282 27.90 -25.42 -19.20
N GLY A 283 28.87 -24.65 -18.71
CA GLY A 283 29.42 -23.52 -19.46
C GLY A 283 30.10 -23.96 -20.76
N LEU A 284 30.86 -25.06 -20.73
CA LEU A 284 31.51 -25.60 -21.93
C LEU A 284 30.52 -26.22 -22.93
N GLN A 285 29.39 -26.74 -22.45
CA GLN A 285 28.29 -27.16 -23.32
C GLN A 285 27.72 -25.98 -24.11
N TYR A 286 27.45 -24.85 -23.44
CA TYR A 286 26.98 -23.64 -24.12
C TYR A 286 28.01 -23.12 -25.12
N ALA A 287 29.29 -23.07 -24.73
CA ALA A 287 30.39 -22.66 -25.60
C ALA A 287 30.51 -23.52 -26.88
N LYS A 288 30.01 -24.77 -26.86
CA LYS A 288 29.99 -25.68 -28.01
C LYS A 288 28.69 -25.64 -28.81
N TYR A 289 27.54 -25.52 -28.15
CA TYR A 289 26.23 -25.73 -28.78
C TYR A 289 25.28 -24.52 -28.72
N GLY A 290 25.68 -23.44 -28.06
CA GLY A 290 24.85 -22.26 -27.86
C GLY A 290 23.57 -22.59 -27.08
N SER A 291 22.51 -21.84 -27.37
CA SER A 291 21.18 -22.06 -26.79
C SER A 291 20.52 -23.39 -27.19
N ALA A 292 21.05 -24.08 -28.21
CA ALA A 292 20.49 -25.32 -28.72
C ALA A 292 20.75 -26.55 -27.80
N GLY A 293 21.68 -26.44 -26.86
CA GLY A 293 22.03 -27.51 -25.91
C GLY A 293 22.73 -28.71 -26.57
N ALA A 294 23.07 -29.73 -25.77
CA ALA A 294 23.95 -30.86 -26.18
C ALA A 294 23.57 -31.60 -27.48
N ASN A 295 22.29 -31.59 -27.85
CA ASN A 295 21.75 -32.31 -29.00
C ASN A 295 21.28 -31.39 -30.14
N GLY A 296 21.46 -30.07 -29.99
CA GLY A 296 20.99 -29.06 -30.94
C GLY A 296 22.07 -28.62 -31.93
N LYS A 297 21.64 -28.05 -33.06
CA LYS A 297 22.54 -27.41 -34.02
C LYS A 297 22.63 -25.92 -33.71
N LEU A 298 23.85 -25.39 -33.65
CA LEU A 298 24.09 -23.95 -33.55
C LEU A 298 23.38 -23.20 -34.68
N SER A 299 22.62 -22.17 -34.32
CA SER A 299 22.01 -21.28 -35.30
C SER A 299 23.07 -20.43 -36.00
N SER A 300 22.86 -20.05 -37.26
CA SER A 300 23.79 -19.15 -37.97
C SER A 300 23.93 -17.81 -37.24
N ALA A 301 22.84 -17.32 -36.65
CA ALA A 301 22.86 -16.08 -35.86
C ALA A 301 23.83 -16.16 -34.67
N GLU A 302 23.84 -17.27 -33.91
CA GLU A 302 24.77 -17.44 -32.79
C GLU A 302 26.22 -17.66 -33.24
N LYS A 303 26.43 -18.32 -34.39
CA LYS A 303 27.76 -18.47 -34.98
C LYS A 303 28.35 -17.12 -35.37
N ASP A 304 27.56 -16.29 -36.01
CA ASP A 304 28.04 -15.01 -36.55
C ASP A 304 28.13 -13.95 -35.45
N LEU A 305 27.13 -13.85 -34.57
CA LEU A 305 27.08 -12.83 -33.53
C LEU A 305 28.01 -13.14 -32.35
N TYR A 306 27.98 -14.38 -31.86
CA TYR A 306 28.74 -14.80 -30.67
C TYR A 306 29.96 -15.64 -31.01
N LEU A 307 30.31 -15.82 -32.28
CA LEU A 307 31.49 -16.57 -32.71
C LEU A 307 31.50 -18.02 -32.18
N LEU A 308 30.33 -18.63 -32.01
CA LEU A 308 30.20 -20.02 -31.56
C LEU A 308 30.50 -21.01 -32.71
N PRO A 309 31.08 -22.19 -32.44
CA PRO A 309 31.56 -22.64 -31.14
C PRO A 309 32.91 -22.02 -30.75
N TRP A 310 33.14 -21.84 -29.45
CA TRP A 310 34.36 -21.24 -28.91
C TRP A 310 35.53 -22.23 -28.86
N THR A 311 36.09 -22.53 -30.02
CA THR A 311 37.14 -23.55 -30.22
C THR A 311 38.56 -23.06 -29.97
N ASN A 312 38.73 -21.77 -29.66
CA ASN A 312 40.00 -21.18 -29.25
C ASN A 312 39.75 -19.95 -28.36
N PRO A 313 40.79 -19.47 -27.63
CA PRO A 313 40.66 -18.31 -26.75
C PRO A 313 40.16 -17.03 -27.42
N TYR A 314 40.52 -16.76 -28.68
CA TYR A 314 40.05 -15.56 -29.38
C TYR A 314 38.52 -15.59 -29.58
N LEU A 315 37.98 -16.68 -30.13
CA LEU A 315 36.53 -16.82 -30.34
C LEU A 315 35.77 -16.74 -29.01
N ALA A 316 36.31 -17.37 -27.96
CA ALA A 316 35.71 -17.39 -26.63
C ALA A 316 35.66 -16.01 -25.97
N ILE A 317 36.75 -15.24 -26.06
CA ILE A 317 36.85 -13.91 -25.44
C ILE A 317 36.04 -12.88 -26.23
N VAL A 318 36.18 -12.85 -27.56
CA VAL A 318 35.51 -11.87 -28.43
C VAL A 318 34.01 -12.16 -28.54
N GLY A 319 33.66 -13.43 -28.78
CA GLY A 319 32.28 -13.88 -28.87
C GLY A 319 31.53 -13.78 -27.54
N GLY A 320 32.18 -14.20 -26.45
CA GLY A 320 31.62 -14.05 -25.10
C GLY A 320 31.47 -12.59 -24.67
N ALA A 321 32.37 -11.69 -25.09
CA ALA A 321 32.23 -10.26 -24.83
C ALA A 321 30.97 -9.69 -25.49
N ARG A 322 30.69 -10.05 -26.76
CA ARG A 322 29.45 -9.66 -27.45
C ARG A 322 28.22 -10.20 -26.74
N TRP A 323 28.29 -11.44 -26.26
CA TRP A 323 27.21 -12.03 -25.49
C TRP A 323 26.90 -11.23 -24.22
N ILE A 324 27.93 -10.78 -23.49
CA ILE A 324 27.77 -9.95 -22.28
C ILE A 324 27.21 -8.56 -22.61
N SER A 325 27.72 -7.92 -23.66
CA SER A 325 27.39 -6.53 -23.98
C SER A 325 25.98 -6.37 -24.51
N GLU A 326 25.48 -7.34 -25.27
CA GLU A 326 24.24 -7.19 -26.04
C GLU A 326 23.02 -6.98 -25.17
N GLY A 327 22.94 -7.69 -24.04
CA GLY A 327 21.78 -7.60 -23.17
C GLY A 327 21.67 -6.25 -22.45
N TYR A 328 22.78 -5.59 -22.13
CA TYR A 328 22.74 -4.42 -21.23
C TYR A 328 23.50 -3.22 -21.79
N ILE A 329 24.80 -3.36 -22.06
CA ILE A 329 25.66 -2.25 -22.48
C ILE A 329 25.16 -1.66 -23.81
N ASN A 330 24.92 -2.52 -24.81
CA ASN A 330 24.42 -2.11 -26.12
C ASN A 330 22.93 -1.73 -26.10
N ALA A 331 22.22 -2.09 -25.04
CA ALA A 331 20.82 -1.72 -24.81
C ALA A 331 20.65 -0.34 -24.14
N GLY A 332 21.75 0.37 -23.87
CA GLY A 332 21.78 1.66 -23.17
C GLY A 332 22.01 1.56 -21.66
N GLN A 333 21.93 0.36 -21.08
CA GLN A 333 22.22 0.11 -19.66
C GLN A 333 23.72 -0.08 -19.42
N ASN A 334 24.51 0.93 -19.80
CA ASN A 334 25.96 0.90 -19.84
C ASN A 334 26.63 1.36 -18.54
N THR A 335 25.91 1.41 -17.42
CA THR A 335 26.48 1.56 -16.07
C THR A 335 25.82 0.58 -15.10
N PRO A 336 26.48 0.16 -14.01
CA PRO A 336 25.83 -0.62 -12.96
C PRO A 336 24.53 0.03 -12.43
N TYR A 337 24.49 1.37 -12.35
CA TYR A 337 23.28 2.11 -12.01
C TYR A 337 22.14 1.87 -13.00
N TYR A 338 22.37 2.00 -14.31
CA TYR A 338 21.33 1.79 -15.30
C TYR A 338 20.95 0.32 -15.49
N GLN A 339 21.87 -0.60 -15.20
CA GLN A 339 21.53 -2.03 -15.12
C GLN A 339 20.56 -2.32 -13.97
N LYS A 340 20.66 -1.60 -12.84
CA LYS A 340 19.70 -1.74 -11.73
C LYS A 340 18.40 -0.99 -11.96
N TRP A 341 18.45 0.28 -12.36
CA TRP A 341 17.28 1.16 -12.29
C TRP A 341 16.57 1.32 -13.62
N ASN A 342 17.28 1.24 -14.75
CA ASN A 342 16.77 1.44 -16.10
C ASN A 342 15.61 2.46 -16.19
N ILE A 343 15.93 3.75 -16.10
CA ILE A 343 14.95 4.84 -15.96
C ILE A 343 14.81 5.70 -17.21
N ASP A 344 15.45 5.32 -18.33
CA ASP A 344 15.40 6.10 -19.57
C ASP A 344 14.60 5.36 -20.64
N TYR A 345 13.67 6.06 -21.28
CA TYR A 345 12.92 5.55 -22.41
C TYR A 345 13.75 5.32 -23.66
N ASN A 346 14.87 6.03 -23.81
CA ASN A 346 15.74 5.87 -24.97
C ASN A 346 16.54 4.55 -24.95
N HIS A 347 16.55 3.83 -23.83
CA HIS A 347 17.14 2.49 -23.77
C HIS A 347 16.29 1.49 -24.57
N THR A 348 16.92 0.45 -25.11
CA THR A 348 16.27 -0.53 -26.00
C THR A 348 15.00 -1.16 -25.40
N TYR A 349 14.97 -1.35 -24.08
CA TYR A 349 13.84 -1.95 -23.37
C TYR A 349 12.87 -0.93 -22.75
N GLY A 350 13.08 0.37 -23.01
CA GLY A 350 12.43 1.46 -22.29
C GLY A 350 12.74 1.41 -20.79
N PRO A 351 12.06 2.23 -19.97
CA PRO A 351 12.30 2.24 -18.55
C PRO A 351 11.57 1.08 -17.85
N TRP A 352 11.90 0.82 -16.58
CA TRP A 352 11.25 -0.15 -15.65
C TRP A 352 11.49 -1.63 -15.92
N TRP A 353 11.86 -1.99 -17.15
CA TRP A 353 12.09 -3.37 -17.57
C TRP A 353 13.57 -3.70 -17.65
N HIS A 354 13.88 -4.97 -17.81
CA HIS A 354 15.26 -5.42 -18.05
C HIS A 354 16.26 -4.97 -16.95
N GLN A 355 15.80 -4.92 -15.69
CA GLN A 355 16.67 -4.66 -14.56
C GLN A 355 17.44 -5.93 -14.19
N TYR A 356 18.76 -5.81 -14.02
CA TYR A 356 19.65 -6.92 -13.77
C TYR A 356 19.40 -7.61 -12.42
N MET A 357 18.94 -6.85 -11.42
CA MET A 357 18.82 -7.31 -10.03
C MET A 357 17.78 -6.53 -9.23
N GLY A 358 17.22 -7.17 -8.20
CA GLY A 358 16.30 -6.53 -7.24
C GLY A 358 17.00 -5.87 -6.05
N ASN A 359 18.23 -6.29 -5.71
CA ASN A 359 18.96 -5.72 -4.58
C ASN A 359 19.36 -4.26 -4.88
N VAL A 360 18.80 -3.31 -4.13
CA VAL A 360 19.01 -1.86 -4.35
C VAL A 360 20.44 -1.40 -4.05
N ILE A 361 21.18 -2.19 -3.28
CA ILE A 361 22.52 -1.87 -2.77
C ILE A 361 23.62 -2.28 -3.76
N ALA A 362 23.32 -3.27 -4.59
CA ALA A 362 24.33 -3.97 -5.37
C ALA A 362 25.16 -3.06 -6.30
N PRO A 363 24.60 -2.05 -7.01
CA PRO A 363 25.43 -1.15 -7.81
C PRO A 363 26.53 -0.44 -7.02
N ALA A 364 26.23 0.03 -5.81
CA ALA A 364 27.20 0.72 -4.96
C ALA A 364 28.28 -0.23 -4.43
N VAL A 365 27.90 -1.46 -4.06
CA VAL A 365 28.86 -2.48 -3.60
C VAL A 365 29.76 -2.95 -4.74
N GLU A 366 29.19 -3.24 -5.89
CA GLU A 366 29.94 -3.68 -7.08
C GLU A 366 30.88 -2.57 -7.57
N GLY A 367 30.40 -1.32 -7.65
CA GLY A 367 31.22 -0.15 -7.95
C GLY A 367 32.37 0.03 -6.94
N GLY A 368 32.10 -0.13 -5.65
CA GLY A 368 33.15 -0.10 -4.62
C GLY A 368 34.23 -1.17 -4.80
N ASN A 369 33.86 -2.38 -5.20
CA ASN A 369 34.83 -3.44 -5.50
C ASN A 369 35.67 -3.12 -6.74
N VAL A 370 35.07 -2.46 -7.74
CA VAL A 370 35.76 -1.97 -8.93
C VAL A 370 36.77 -0.90 -8.55
N TYR A 371 36.41 0.04 -7.68
CA TYR A 371 37.32 1.03 -7.11
C TYR A 371 38.51 0.37 -6.41
N ASP A 372 38.26 -0.59 -5.50
CA ASP A 372 39.32 -1.26 -4.75
C ASP A 372 40.30 -1.97 -5.69
N ALA A 373 39.80 -2.55 -6.79
CA ALA A 373 40.64 -3.13 -7.83
C ALA A 373 41.49 -2.08 -8.56
N TYR A 374 40.92 -0.94 -8.96
CA TYR A 374 41.68 0.13 -9.60
C TYR A 374 42.71 0.76 -8.68
N GLN A 375 42.38 0.91 -7.40
CA GLN A 375 43.32 1.40 -6.40
C GLN A 375 44.54 0.48 -6.28
N ARG A 376 44.31 -0.84 -6.11
CA ARG A 376 45.40 -1.84 -6.03
C ARG A 376 46.28 -1.86 -7.27
N LEU A 377 45.70 -1.63 -8.45
CA LEU A 377 46.41 -1.63 -9.73
C LEU A 377 47.03 -0.27 -10.10
N GLY A 378 46.90 0.76 -9.24
CA GLY A 378 47.39 2.11 -9.50
C GLY A 378 46.72 2.79 -10.70
N GLN A 379 45.48 2.42 -11.01
CA GLN A 379 44.74 2.86 -12.21
C GLN A 379 43.78 4.03 -11.96
N LEU A 380 43.65 4.51 -10.71
CA LEU A 380 42.72 5.60 -10.41
C LEU A 380 43.06 6.91 -11.14
N ASN A 381 44.34 7.21 -11.40
CA ASN A 381 44.75 8.42 -12.13
C ASN A 381 44.56 8.34 -13.66
N LYS A 382 44.03 7.22 -14.18
CA LYS A 382 43.77 7.04 -15.61
C LYS A 382 42.45 7.69 -16.02
N ASN A 383 42.19 7.66 -17.32
CA ASN A 383 40.92 8.12 -17.86
C ASN A 383 39.80 7.18 -17.39
N HIS A 384 38.80 7.74 -16.72
CA HIS A 384 37.56 7.04 -16.35
C HIS A 384 36.41 7.95 -16.75
N GLU A 385 35.36 7.38 -17.34
CA GLU A 385 34.15 8.13 -17.67
C GLU A 385 33.01 7.64 -16.79
N PHE A 386 32.30 8.58 -16.16
CA PHE A 386 31.14 8.31 -15.31
C PHE A 386 29.90 8.92 -15.95
N ILE A 387 28.90 8.09 -16.24
CA ILE A 387 27.60 8.52 -16.76
C ILE A 387 26.64 8.65 -15.58
N ILE A 388 26.40 9.88 -15.15
CA ILE A 388 25.68 10.20 -13.93
C ILE A 388 24.25 10.66 -14.30
N PRO A 389 23.20 9.99 -13.82
CA PRO A 389 21.83 10.40 -14.12
C PRO A 389 21.50 11.73 -13.46
N VAL A 390 20.80 12.61 -14.18
CA VAL A 390 20.19 13.84 -13.67
C VAL A 390 18.69 13.72 -13.86
N ILE A 391 17.99 13.33 -12.79
CA ILE A 391 16.54 13.13 -12.80
C ILE A 391 15.85 14.48 -12.56
N ALA A 392 14.77 14.76 -13.29
CA ALA A 392 14.02 16.01 -13.11
C ALA A 392 13.24 16.00 -11.78
N GLU A 393 13.07 17.18 -11.17
CA GLU A 393 12.26 17.38 -9.96
C GLU A 393 12.69 16.52 -8.76
N MET A 394 14.00 16.26 -8.62
CA MET A 394 14.55 15.59 -7.43
C MET A 394 14.34 16.42 -6.16
N PRO A 395 14.32 15.78 -4.97
CA PRO A 395 14.30 16.49 -3.70
C PRO A 395 15.45 17.51 -3.62
N ALA A 396 15.18 18.67 -3.02
CA ALA A 396 16.16 19.75 -2.93
C ALA A 396 17.47 19.28 -2.27
N GLU A 397 17.34 18.57 -1.14
CA GLU A 397 18.46 17.94 -0.44
C GLU A 397 18.66 16.48 -0.88
N LYS A 398 19.86 15.96 -0.61
CA LYS A 398 20.14 14.53 -0.78
C LYS A 398 19.20 13.69 0.08
N VAL A 399 18.70 12.59 -0.47
CA VAL A 399 17.87 11.66 0.31
C VAL A 399 18.74 11.03 1.41
N PRO A 400 18.39 11.16 2.70
CA PRO A 400 19.19 10.60 3.78
C PRO A 400 19.05 9.08 3.86
N PHE A 401 20.08 8.40 4.36
CA PHE A 401 20.00 6.98 4.65
C PHE A 401 18.99 6.72 5.79
N PRO A 402 18.01 5.81 5.63
CA PRO A 402 17.03 5.54 6.67
C PRO A 402 17.68 4.76 7.84
N THR A 403 17.63 5.35 9.04
CA THR A 403 18.26 4.83 10.26
C THR A 403 17.27 4.57 11.41
N ASP A 404 16.04 5.07 11.30
CA ASP A 404 15.03 4.98 12.36
C ASP A 404 14.41 3.58 12.42
N ASN A 405 14.89 2.77 13.38
CA ASN A 405 14.49 1.38 13.54
C ASN A 405 13.20 1.17 14.34
N ARG A 406 12.54 2.25 14.79
CA ARG A 406 11.26 2.15 15.49
C ARG A 406 10.21 1.54 14.57
N SER A 407 9.35 0.70 15.13
CA SER A 407 8.32 -0.01 14.35
C SER A 407 7.31 0.97 13.75
N ARG A 408 6.93 0.73 12.50
CA ARG A 408 5.82 1.43 11.81
C ARG A 408 4.48 0.73 11.98
N ASN A 409 4.42 -0.36 12.75
CA ASN A 409 3.20 -1.12 12.95
C ASN A 409 2.20 -0.36 13.83
N ASN A 410 1.15 0.17 13.21
CA ASN A 410 0.04 0.85 13.88
C ASN A 410 -1.31 0.11 13.73
N TRP A 411 -1.28 -1.20 13.50
CA TRP A 411 -2.50 -1.98 13.28
C TRP A 411 -3.21 -2.35 14.58
N LEU A 412 -4.53 -2.15 14.61
CA LEU A 412 -5.38 -2.58 15.73
C LEU A 412 -5.79 -4.04 15.60
N GLN A 413 -5.71 -4.79 16.69
CA GLN A 413 -6.22 -6.15 16.82
C GLN A 413 -7.73 -6.18 17.08
N SER A 414 -8.25 -5.19 17.81
CA SER A 414 -9.68 -5.09 18.12
C SER A 414 -10.08 -3.63 18.36
N ILE A 415 -11.29 -3.29 17.96
CA ILE A 415 -12.08 -2.21 18.55
C ILE A 415 -13.34 -2.85 19.13
N THR A 416 -13.67 -2.57 20.39
CA THR A 416 -14.89 -3.03 21.04
C THR A 416 -15.65 -1.88 21.67
N VAL A 417 -16.97 -2.01 21.70
CA VAL A 417 -17.89 -0.97 22.17
C VAL A 417 -18.78 -1.53 23.28
N SER A 418 -19.22 -0.68 24.22
CA SER A 418 -20.04 -1.12 25.36
C SER A 418 -21.48 -1.48 25.01
N SER A 419 -22.00 -0.98 23.89
CA SER A 419 -23.37 -1.22 23.43
C SER A 419 -23.45 -1.22 21.90
N GLY A 420 -24.42 -1.94 21.35
CA GLY A 420 -24.55 -2.15 19.92
C GLY A 420 -23.49 -3.09 19.34
N ILE A 421 -23.47 -3.20 18.00
CA ILE A 421 -22.56 -4.06 17.24
C ILE A 421 -21.92 -3.21 16.15
N LEU A 422 -20.60 -3.27 16.01
CA LEU A 422 -19.88 -2.65 14.90
C LEU A 422 -20.35 -3.25 13.57
N LYS A 423 -20.69 -2.37 12.62
CA LYS A 423 -21.03 -2.72 11.24
C LYS A 423 -20.07 -1.99 10.27
N PRO A 424 -19.29 -2.72 9.45
CA PRO A 424 -19.08 -4.18 9.50
C PRO A 424 -18.45 -4.64 10.82
N ALA A 425 -18.41 -5.95 11.07
CA ALA A 425 -17.60 -6.50 12.17
C ALA A 425 -16.15 -6.02 12.03
N PHE A 426 -15.44 -5.86 13.16
CA PHE A 426 -14.10 -5.26 13.16
C PHE A 426 -13.14 -6.02 12.25
N ASP A 427 -12.54 -5.32 11.30
CA ASP A 427 -11.45 -5.77 10.45
C ASP A 427 -10.34 -4.71 10.49
N PRO A 428 -9.10 -5.06 10.86
CA PRO A 428 -8.00 -4.10 10.91
C PRO A 428 -7.79 -3.26 9.64
N GLU A 429 -8.20 -3.77 8.47
CA GLU A 429 -8.12 -3.12 7.15
C GLU A 429 -9.30 -2.20 6.82
N VAL A 430 -10.36 -2.19 7.64
CA VAL A 430 -11.50 -1.29 7.53
C VAL A 430 -11.34 -0.12 8.50
N ASN A 431 -11.42 1.10 7.98
CA ASN A 431 -11.21 2.34 8.75
C ASN A 431 -12.52 3.05 9.15
N ALA A 432 -13.69 2.55 8.74
CA ALA A 432 -14.98 3.19 9.01
C ALA A 432 -16.02 2.14 9.46
N TYR A 433 -16.72 2.46 10.54
CA TYR A 433 -17.70 1.60 11.19
C TYR A 433 -18.94 2.40 11.58
N SER A 434 -20.10 1.75 11.61
CA SER A 434 -21.30 2.27 12.22
C SER A 434 -21.75 1.40 13.39
N VAL A 435 -22.39 2.01 14.38
CA VAL A 435 -23.02 1.33 15.52
C VAL A 435 -24.38 1.98 15.75
N THR A 436 -25.43 1.19 15.87
CA THR A 436 -26.74 1.70 16.30
C THR A 436 -26.95 1.32 17.76
N VAL A 437 -27.34 2.29 18.58
CA VAL A 437 -27.63 2.11 20.00
C VAL A 437 -29.02 2.66 20.34
N ALA A 438 -29.67 2.05 21.33
CA ALA A 438 -30.98 2.48 21.79
C ALA A 438 -30.93 3.89 22.41
N GLN A 439 -32.08 4.57 22.45
CA GLN A 439 -32.17 5.95 22.94
C GLN A 439 -31.71 6.12 24.39
N GLY A 440 -31.83 5.10 25.25
CA GLY A 440 -31.38 5.16 26.65
C GLY A 440 -29.85 5.06 26.85
N VAL A 441 -29.07 4.86 25.79
CA VAL A 441 -27.61 4.75 25.87
C VAL A 441 -26.97 6.14 25.82
N GLU A 442 -26.87 6.79 26.98
CA GLU A 442 -26.22 8.10 27.11
C GLU A 442 -24.69 8.02 27.13
N SER A 443 -24.17 6.91 27.65
CA SER A 443 -22.73 6.68 27.82
C SER A 443 -22.27 5.51 26.96
N PHE A 444 -21.20 5.73 26.20
CA PHE A 444 -20.66 4.79 25.24
C PHE A 444 -19.15 4.65 25.42
N THR A 445 -18.70 3.45 25.80
CA THR A 445 -17.28 3.17 26.01
C THR A 445 -16.67 2.54 24.78
N VAL A 446 -15.57 3.12 24.30
CA VAL A 446 -14.74 2.56 23.22
C VAL A 446 -13.45 2.01 23.79
N ASN A 447 -13.19 0.74 23.53
CA ASN A 447 -11.94 0.07 23.85
C ASN A 447 -11.23 -0.36 22.57
N ALA A 448 -9.90 -0.44 22.61
CA ALA A 448 -9.11 -0.89 21.48
C ALA A 448 -7.78 -1.48 21.95
N ASN A 449 -7.30 -2.47 21.20
CA ASN A 449 -6.01 -3.14 21.42
C ASN A 449 -5.22 -3.16 20.11
N ALA A 450 -3.91 -2.95 20.19
CA ALA A 450 -3.01 -3.02 19.06
C ALA A 450 -2.32 -4.38 18.99
N TYR A 451 -1.90 -4.79 17.78
CA TYR A 451 -1.09 -6.01 17.62
C TYR A 451 0.29 -5.87 18.29
N LEU A 452 0.83 -4.65 18.35
CA LEU A 452 2.12 -4.36 18.94
C LEU A 452 1.96 -3.41 20.13
N SER A 453 2.56 -3.75 21.27
CA SER A 453 2.45 -2.96 22.51
C SER A 453 3.10 -1.58 22.44
N SER A 454 4.05 -1.37 21.51
CA SER A 454 4.64 -0.05 21.25
C SER A 454 3.74 0.87 20.42
N CYS A 455 2.63 0.37 19.88
CA CYS A 455 1.62 1.20 19.23
C CYS A 455 0.76 1.90 20.30
N SER A 456 0.77 3.23 20.27
CA SER A 456 -0.04 4.06 21.16
C SER A 456 -1.44 4.25 20.58
N ILE A 457 -2.47 4.13 21.42
CA ILE A 457 -3.87 4.26 21.00
C ILE A 457 -4.53 5.44 21.72
N LYS A 458 -5.01 6.40 20.93
CA LYS A 458 -5.84 7.54 21.36
C LYS A 458 -7.30 7.30 20.98
N GLY A 459 -8.23 7.94 21.69
CA GLY A 459 -9.68 7.79 21.45
C GLY A 459 -10.30 6.56 22.12
N ARG A 460 -9.65 6.01 23.15
CA ARG A 460 -10.26 5.05 24.07
C ARG A 460 -10.92 5.81 25.22
N GLY A 461 -11.96 5.22 25.79
CA GLY A 461 -12.62 5.75 26.98
C GLY A 461 -14.13 5.92 26.79
N VAL A 462 -14.71 6.71 27.68
CA VAL A 462 -16.16 6.94 27.76
C VAL A 462 -16.52 8.20 26.98
N TYR A 463 -17.57 8.11 26.17
CA TYR A 463 -18.15 9.18 25.38
C TYR A 463 -19.60 9.39 25.78
N ASN A 464 -20.02 10.64 25.93
CA ASN A 464 -21.43 10.98 26.01
C ASN A 464 -21.99 11.05 24.58
N LEU A 465 -23.16 10.44 24.37
CA LEU A 465 -23.82 10.42 23.06
C LEU A 465 -24.94 11.46 23.02
N GLU A 466 -24.97 12.25 21.96
CA GLU A 466 -26.15 13.02 21.58
C GLU A 466 -27.14 12.11 20.82
N HIS A 467 -28.41 12.52 20.73
CA HIS A 467 -29.36 11.85 19.84
C HIS A 467 -28.93 11.98 18.37
N GLY A 468 -29.22 10.96 17.57
CA GLY A 468 -28.78 10.89 16.18
C GLY A 468 -27.31 10.49 16.04
N GLU A 469 -26.63 11.10 15.09
CA GLU A 469 -25.29 10.70 14.67
C GLU A 469 -24.19 11.30 15.56
N ASN A 470 -23.30 10.45 16.07
CA ASN A 470 -22.11 10.83 16.82
C ASN A 470 -20.88 10.25 16.11
N THR A 471 -19.83 11.04 15.92
CA THR A 471 -18.58 10.54 15.32
C THR A 471 -17.48 10.45 16.37
N ILE A 472 -16.92 9.26 16.54
CA ILE A 472 -15.78 8.99 17.42
C ILE A 472 -14.57 8.55 16.58
N LYS A 473 -13.41 9.16 16.84
CA LYS A 473 -12.15 8.84 16.17
C LYS A 473 -11.22 8.08 17.11
N VAL A 474 -10.85 6.85 16.73
CA VAL A 474 -9.80 6.05 17.37
C VAL A 474 -8.53 6.15 16.53
N GLN A 475 -7.44 6.58 17.13
CA GLN A 475 -6.17 6.80 16.43
C GLN A 475 -5.09 5.88 16.98
N ALA A 476 -4.55 5.01 16.13
CA ALA A 476 -3.40 4.16 16.41
C ALA A 476 -2.13 4.82 15.86
N VAL A 477 -1.10 4.95 16.70
CA VAL A 477 0.16 5.62 16.37
C VAL A 477 1.30 4.63 16.58
N SER A 478 2.06 4.33 15.53
CA SER A 478 3.21 3.43 15.61
C SER A 478 4.29 4.01 16.53
N GLU A 479 5.26 3.19 16.95
CA GLU A 479 6.43 3.63 17.72
C GLU A 479 7.21 4.73 16.98
N ARG A 480 7.23 4.67 15.64
CA ARG A 480 7.88 5.65 14.77
C ARG A 480 7.04 6.92 14.59
N GLY A 481 5.73 6.85 14.81
CA GLY A 481 4.79 7.97 14.69
C GLY A 481 3.84 7.88 13.50
N ASP A 482 3.85 6.79 12.72
CA ASP A 482 2.88 6.56 11.65
C ASP A 482 1.48 6.45 12.23
N VAL A 483 0.54 7.21 11.67
CA VAL A 483 -0.82 7.32 12.17
C VAL A 483 -1.79 6.50 11.32
N ARG A 484 -2.67 5.76 11.99
CA ARG A 484 -3.84 5.09 11.39
C ARG A 484 -5.09 5.48 12.15
N ASP A 485 -6.06 6.02 11.43
CA ASP A 485 -7.31 6.50 11.99
C ASP A 485 -8.46 5.53 11.68
N TYR A 486 -9.28 5.27 12.68
CA TYR A 486 -10.52 4.51 12.59
C TYR A 486 -11.69 5.40 13.04
N TYR A 487 -12.77 5.42 12.28
CA TYR A 487 -13.94 6.26 12.51
C TYR A 487 -15.15 5.40 12.88
N LEU A 488 -15.80 5.73 13.99
CA LEU A 488 -17.01 5.08 14.47
C LEU A 488 -18.15 6.10 14.41
N THR A 489 -19.14 5.84 13.56
CA THR A 489 -20.40 6.57 13.48
C THR A 489 -21.43 5.88 14.37
N VAL A 490 -21.67 6.44 15.57
CA VAL A 490 -22.62 5.92 16.55
C VAL A 490 -23.94 6.64 16.39
N ASN A 491 -24.96 5.92 15.91
CA ASN A 491 -26.32 6.39 15.75
C ASN A 491 -27.14 6.02 16.99
N ARG A 492 -27.36 7.00 17.86
CA ARG A 492 -28.26 6.88 19.01
C ARG A 492 -29.69 7.16 18.54
N SER A 493 -30.58 6.20 18.72
CA SER A 493 -31.99 6.34 18.34
C SER A 493 -32.72 7.43 19.15
N GLY A 494 -33.87 7.89 18.65
CA GLY A 494 -34.69 8.95 19.24
C GLY A 494 -34.29 10.35 18.78
N GLU A 495 -35.19 11.32 18.89
CA GLU A 495 -34.92 12.75 18.64
C GLU A 495 -34.60 13.50 19.95
N PRO A 496 -33.82 14.60 19.90
CA PRO A 496 -33.59 15.43 21.07
C PRO A 496 -34.93 15.90 21.67
N GLY A 497 -35.26 15.43 22.88
CA GLY A 497 -36.50 15.79 23.57
C GLY A 497 -37.56 14.69 23.66
N ASP A 498 -37.30 13.49 23.12
CA ASP A 498 -38.17 12.33 23.35
C ASP A 498 -37.97 11.82 24.80
N PRO A 499 -38.96 11.92 25.70
CA PRO A 499 -38.76 11.55 27.09
C PRO A 499 -38.60 10.04 27.23
N ALA A 500 -37.57 9.63 27.96
CA ALA A 500 -37.38 8.25 28.44
C ALA A 500 -38.49 7.77 29.42
N ASP A 501 -39.71 8.32 29.35
CA ASP A 501 -40.70 8.25 30.44
C ASP A 501 -42.18 8.19 29.97
N LYS A 502 -42.49 7.97 28.68
CA LYS A 502 -43.88 7.68 28.27
C LYS A 502 -44.16 6.18 28.41
N PRO A 503 -44.99 5.73 29.37
CA PRO A 503 -45.36 4.32 29.47
C PRO A 503 -46.06 3.88 28.17
N GLU A 504 -45.85 2.64 27.75
CA GLU A 504 -46.55 2.07 26.58
C GLU A 504 -48.07 2.21 26.78
N ALA A 505 -48.75 2.83 25.81
CA ALA A 505 -50.20 3.00 25.89
C ALA A 505 -50.90 1.64 25.75
N ASN A 506 -51.70 1.27 26.72
CA ASN A 506 -52.61 0.13 26.62
C ASN A 506 -53.90 0.38 27.40
N MET A 507 -54.91 -0.41 27.05
CA MET A 507 -56.23 -0.42 27.69
C MET A 507 -56.61 -1.86 28.00
N THR A 508 -57.10 -2.11 29.21
CA THR A 508 -57.58 -3.44 29.63
C THR A 508 -58.94 -3.33 30.30
N SER A 509 -59.65 -4.44 30.45
CA SER A 509 -60.90 -4.48 31.23
C SER A 509 -61.10 -5.86 31.85
N ASN A 510 -61.82 -5.89 32.96
CA ASN A 510 -62.26 -7.14 33.60
C ASN A 510 -63.69 -7.53 33.17
N THR A 511 -64.44 -6.62 32.55
CA THR A 511 -65.86 -6.81 32.19
C THR A 511 -66.09 -6.69 30.69
N LEU A 512 -65.31 -5.87 30.00
CA LEU A 512 -65.29 -5.75 28.54
C LEU A 512 -64.14 -6.56 27.97
N LYS A 513 -64.20 -6.86 26.67
CA LYS A 513 -63.08 -7.48 25.95
C LYS A 513 -62.36 -6.39 25.16
N VAL A 514 -61.05 -6.29 25.35
CA VAL A 514 -60.18 -5.36 24.62
C VAL A 514 -59.21 -6.17 23.77
N ASP A 515 -59.29 -6.01 22.46
CA ASP A 515 -58.34 -6.57 21.49
C ASP A 515 -57.49 -5.45 20.87
N SER A 516 -56.67 -5.72 19.85
CA SER A 516 -55.73 -4.75 19.29
C SER A 516 -56.35 -3.45 18.77
N SER A 517 -57.62 -3.50 18.34
CA SER A 517 -58.32 -2.36 17.70
C SER A 517 -59.75 -2.15 18.20
N TYR A 518 -60.30 -3.09 18.97
CA TYR A 518 -61.73 -3.10 19.31
C TYR A 518 -61.97 -3.30 20.81
N VAL A 519 -63.02 -2.65 21.29
CA VAL A 519 -63.65 -2.94 22.59
C VAL A 519 -65.01 -3.57 22.32
N THR A 520 -65.20 -4.81 22.79
CA THR A 520 -66.43 -5.60 22.62
C THR A 520 -66.99 -6.02 23.98
N ASN A 521 -68.09 -6.79 23.98
CA ASN A 521 -68.80 -7.24 25.18
C ASN A 521 -69.51 -6.12 25.97
N ALA A 522 -69.83 -5.00 25.32
CA ALA A 522 -70.62 -3.93 25.91
C ALA A 522 -72.12 -4.14 25.62
N ASP A 523 -72.83 -4.80 26.54
CA ASP A 523 -74.28 -5.06 26.43
C ASP A 523 -75.14 -3.80 26.65
N PRO A 524 -75.86 -3.31 25.61
CA PRO A 524 -76.72 -2.14 25.74
C PRO A 524 -77.87 -2.32 26.73
N GLN A 525 -78.39 -3.55 26.87
CA GLN A 525 -79.50 -3.82 27.81
C GLN A 525 -79.07 -3.69 29.27
N LYS A 526 -77.78 -3.90 29.53
CA LYS A 526 -77.15 -3.71 30.84
C LYS A 526 -76.55 -2.30 31.01
N GLY A 527 -76.71 -1.42 30.01
CA GLY A 527 -76.15 -0.06 30.02
C GLY A 527 -74.61 -0.01 29.91
N GLN A 528 -73.99 -1.08 29.41
CA GLN A 528 -72.53 -1.23 29.38
C GLN A 528 -71.85 -0.47 28.24
N ASN A 529 -72.64 0.06 27.30
CA ASN A 529 -72.18 0.93 26.21
C ASN A 529 -72.38 2.43 26.52
N THR A 530 -72.52 2.81 27.79
CA THR A 530 -72.56 4.22 28.18
C THR A 530 -71.15 4.77 28.40
N VAL A 531 -70.92 6.04 28.06
CA VAL A 531 -69.62 6.71 28.31
C VAL A 531 -69.21 6.61 29.78
N THR A 532 -70.18 6.66 30.70
CA THR A 532 -69.95 6.45 32.14
C THR A 532 -69.42 5.05 32.42
N TYR A 533 -70.10 4.01 31.92
CA TYR A 533 -69.67 2.63 32.15
C TYR A 533 -68.29 2.35 31.55
N LEU A 534 -68.02 2.85 30.33
CA LEU A 534 -66.72 2.70 29.68
C LEU A 534 -65.60 3.33 30.51
N ASN A 535 -65.79 4.56 31.01
CA ASN A 535 -64.79 5.22 31.87
C ASN A 535 -64.56 4.50 33.20
N GLU A 536 -65.58 3.85 33.76
CA GLU A 536 -65.48 3.11 35.02
C GLU A 536 -64.84 1.71 34.85
N ASN A 537 -64.98 1.10 33.67
CA ASN A 537 -64.63 -0.31 33.45
C ASN A 537 -63.45 -0.53 32.51
N LEU A 538 -62.98 0.50 31.81
CA LEU A 538 -61.73 0.47 31.05
C LEU A 538 -60.59 0.97 31.93
N GLN A 539 -59.58 0.13 32.11
CA GLN A 539 -58.40 0.39 32.91
C GLN A 539 -57.27 0.90 32.00
N LEU A 540 -56.65 1.99 32.43
CA LEU A 540 -55.61 2.70 31.69
C LEU A 540 -54.30 2.68 32.48
N GLN A 541 -53.16 2.75 31.79
CA GLN A 541 -51.87 3.02 32.43
C GLN A 541 -51.85 4.40 33.09
N GLU A 542 -51.02 4.53 34.13
CA GLU A 542 -50.86 5.80 34.84
C GLU A 542 -50.45 6.94 33.88
N GLY A 543 -51.16 8.07 33.97
CA GLY A 543 -50.92 9.25 33.14
C GLY A 543 -51.70 9.31 31.84
N TYR A 544 -52.46 8.27 31.49
CA TYR A 544 -53.39 8.29 30.34
C TYR A 544 -54.81 8.69 30.74
N LYS A 545 -55.49 9.41 29.86
CA LYS A 545 -56.94 9.70 29.93
C LYS A 545 -57.66 9.14 28.71
N LEU A 546 -58.86 8.61 28.92
CA LEU A 546 -59.75 8.17 27.85
C LEU A 546 -60.62 9.33 27.38
N VAL A 547 -60.70 9.51 26.06
CA VAL A 547 -61.62 10.42 25.40
C VAL A 547 -62.48 9.62 24.44
N VAL A 548 -63.81 9.67 24.63
CA VAL A 548 -64.78 9.02 23.74
C VAL A 548 -65.27 10.02 22.71
N SER A 549 -65.26 9.66 21.44
CA SER A 549 -65.73 10.52 20.35
C SER A 549 -66.64 9.77 19.38
N VAL A 550 -67.69 10.45 18.91
CA VAL A 550 -68.62 9.95 17.87
C VAL A 550 -68.64 11.00 16.76
N ASP A 551 -68.47 10.58 15.50
CA ASP A 551 -68.38 11.47 14.33
C ASP A 551 -67.36 12.62 14.49
N GLY A 552 -66.22 12.32 15.13
CA GLY A 552 -65.15 13.29 15.39
C GLY A 552 -65.46 14.32 16.48
N LYS A 553 -66.58 14.18 17.21
CA LYS A 553 -66.94 15.05 18.35
C LYS A 553 -66.81 14.29 19.66
N THR A 554 -66.16 14.89 20.65
CA THR A 554 -66.05 14.32 21.99
C THR A 554 -67.42 14.25 22.67
N VAL A 555 -67.73 13.10 23.26
CA VAL A 555 -68.95 12.84 24.00
C VAL A 555 -68.57 12.48 25.44
N THR A 556 -69.19 13.13 26.42
CA THR A 556 -68.84 12.96 27.85
C THR A 556 -69.88 12.19 28.65
N SER A 557 -71.03 11.86 28.07
CA SER A 557 -72.14 11.15 28.73
C SER A 557 -73.13 10.59 27.70
N GLY A 558 -73.92 9.59 28.09
CA GLY A 558 -74.93 8.97 27.23
C GLY A 558 -74.48 7.63 26.65
N VAL A 559 -75.35 7.03 25.84
CA VAL A 559 -75.06 5.80 25.09
C VAL A 559 -74.16 6.11 23.89
N VAL A 560 -73.27 5.18 23.58
CA VAL A 560 -72.44 5.19 22.37
C VAL A 560 -72.52 3.83 21.70
N GLY A 561 -72.48 3.83 20.37
CA GLY A 561 -72.65 2.64 19.56
C GLY A 561 -71.41 2.17 18.84
N THR A 562 -71.60 1.17 17.98
CA THR A 562 -70.59 0.69 17.05
C THR A 562 -69.97 1.86 16.30
N GLY A 563 -68.63 1.95 16.30
CA GLY A 563 -67.89 3.04 15.66
C GLY A 563 -67.52 4.21 16.56
N ALA A 564 -68.00 4.24 17.81
CA ALA A 564 -67.50 5.20 18.78
C ALA A 564 -65.99 5.01 19.02
N LYS A 565 -65.23 6.08 18.86
CA LYS A 565 -63.77 6.10 18.96
C LYS A 565 -63.35 6.33 20.41
N LEU A 566 -62.50 5.45 20.92
CA LEU A 566 -61.97 5.43 22.29
C LEU A 566 -60.46 5.77 22.23
N SER A 567 -60.11 7.02 22.48
CA SER A 567 -58.75 7.54 22.29
C SER A 567 -58.03 7.74 23.61
N LEU A 568 -56.78 7.27 23.70
CA LEU A 568 -55.90 7.48 24.83
C LEU A 568 -55.00 8.69 24.63
N PHE A 569 -55.02 9.63 25.57
CA PHE A 569 -54.15 10.80 25.57
C PHE A 569 -53.22 10.75 26.79
N TYR A 570 -51.92 10.95 26.58
CA TYR A 570 -50.98 11.06 27.69
C TYR A 570 -50.95 12.50 28.21
N LYS A 571 -51.28 12.69 29.49
CA LYS A 571 -51.33 14.02 30.14
C LYS A 571 -52.15 15.05 29.33
N GLU A 572 -51.51 16.14 28.91
CA GLU A 572 -52.15 17.26 28.19
C GLU A 572 -51.77 17.30 26.70
N GLU A 573 -51.32 16.17 26.13
CA GLU A 573 -51.09 16.05 24.70
C GLU A 573 -52.39 16.28 23.89
N THR A 574 -52.25 16.91 22.72
CA THR A 574 -53.36 17.23 21.82
C THR A 574 -53.63 16.14 20.77
N GLU A 575 -52.72 15.18 20.63
CA GLU A 575 -52.83 14.04 19.71
C GLU A 575 -53.02 12.74 20.52
N SER A 576 -53.85 11.83 20.01
CA SER A 576 -54.04 10.54 20.67
C SER A 576 -52.82 9.66 20.49
N THR A 577 -52.47 8.92 21.54
CA THR A 577 -51.36 7.96 21.53
C THR A 577 -51.79 6.61 20.97
N LEU A 578 -53.03 6.21 21.24
CA LEU A 578 -53.61 4.95 20.77
C LEU A 578 -55.14 5.09 20.67
N ASP A 579 -55.73 4.46 19.67
CA ASP A 579 -57.16 4.53 19.37
C ASP A 579 -57.77 3.13 19.28
N TYR A 580 -58.93 2.95 19.92
CA TYR A 580 -59.79 1.77 19.80
C TYR A 580 -61.16 2.18 19.26
N TYR A 581 -61.93 1.20 18.80
CA TYR A 581 -63.32 1.39 18.38
C TYR A 581 -64.25 0.48 19.18
N LEU A 582 -65.35 1.05 19.68
CA LEU A 582 -66.42 0.26 20.28
C LEU A 582 -67.15 -0.53 19.18
N MET A 583 -67.40 -1.81 19.43
CA MET A 583 -68.20 -2.67 18.55
C MET A 583 -69.26 -3.38 19.39
N VAL A 584 -70.54 -3.15 19.04
CA VAL A 584 -71.70 -3.73 19.70
C VAL A 584 -72.43 -4.58 18.67
N TYR A 585 -72.48 -5.90 18.89
CA TYR A 585 -73.14 -6.82 17.97
C TYR A 585 -74.63 -6.51 17.87
N GLY A 586 -75.13 -6.34 16.65
CA GLY A 586 -76.53 -5.98 16.37
C GLY A 586 -76.80 -4.47 16.32
N ASP A 587 -75.90 -3.61 16.80
CA ASP A 587 -75.95 -2.16 16.59
C ASP A 587 -75.20 -1.85 15.29
N SER A 588 -75.95 -1.93 14.20
CA SER A 588 -75.48 -1.86 12.83
C SER A 588 -75.47 -0.44 12.26
N ASN A 589 -76.22 0.47 12.88
CA ASN A 589 -76.25 1.89 12.51
C ASN A 589 -75.33 2.75 13.40
N GLY A 590 -74.77 2.18 14.47
CA GLY A 590 -73.82 2.84 15.38
C GLY A 590 -74.46 3.78 16.40
N ASP A 591 -75.78 3.73 16.61
CA ASP A 591 -76.50 4.64 17.50
C ASP A 591 -76.48 4.20 18.98
N GLY A 592 -75.94 3.02 19.26
CA GLY A 592 -75.81 2.46 20.60
C GLY A 592 -77.08 1.78 21.12
N ARG A 593 -78.06 1.55 20.26
CA ARG A 593 -79.26 0.76 20.53
C ARG A 593 -79.32 -0.40 19.54
N ILE A 594 -80.05 -1.44 19.92
CA ILE A 594 -80.34 -2.57 19.04
C ILE A 594 -81.85 -2.54 18.85
N ASP A 595 -82.31 -1.89 17.79
CA ASP A 595 -83.73 -1.64 17.54
C ASP A 595 -84.13 -1.79 16.05
N SER A 596 -85.34 -1.35 15.69
CA SER A 596 -85.86 -1.54 14.34
C SER A 596 -85.07 -0.80 13.26
N VAL A 597 -84.25 0.19 13.63
CA VAL A 597 -83.33 0.86 12.71
C VAL A 597 -82.20 -0.08 12.29
N ASP A 598 -81.74 -0.96 13.18
CA ASP A 598 -80.72 -1.96 12.85
C ASP A 598 -81.23 -3.03 11.89
N ILE A 599 -82.47 -3.48 12.10
CA ILE A 599 -83.16 -4.37 11.15
C ILE A 599 -83.17 -3.72 9.76
N MET A 600 -83.44 -2.42 9.67
CA MET A 600 -83.45 -1.68 8.40
C MET A 600 -82.05 -1.61 7.78
N SER A 601 -81.04 -1.25 8.55
CA SER A 601 -79.65 -1.17 8.09
C SER A 601 -79.14 -2.53 7.58
N MET A 602 -79.37 -3.61 8.33
CA MET A 602 -79.02 -4.97 7.91
C MET A 602 -79.82 -5.43 6.69
N THR A 603 -81.12 -5.16 6.64
CA THR A 603 -81.96 -5.52 5.47
C THR A 603 -81.49 -4.81 4.22
N THR A 604 -81.19 -3.50 4.31
CA THR A 604 -80.69 -2.73 3.17
C THR A 604 -79.29 -3.17 2.74
N TYR A 605 -78.44 -3.62 3.67
CA TYR A 605 -77.16 -4.25 3.32
C TYR A 605 -77.35 -5.60 2.60
N ILE A 606 -78.20 -6.49 3.10
CA ILE A 606 -78.49 -7.81 2.48
C ILE A 606 -79.08 -7.64 1.08
N LEU A 607 -79.86 -6.57 0.86
CA LEU A 607 -80.39 -6.20 -0.46
C LEU A 607 -79.40 -5.42 -1.34
N GLU A 608 -78.15 -5.27 -0.90
CA GLU A 608 -77.06 -4.55 -1.59
C GLU A 608 -77.34 -3.05 -1.82
N MET A 609 -78.25 -2.46 -1.05
CA MET A 609 -78.67 -1.05 -1.13
C MET A 609 -77.86 -0.14 -0.22
N TYR A 610 -77.20 -0.70 0.80
CA TYR A 610 -76.32 -0.01 1.74
C TYR A 610 -74.93 -0.65 1.73
N GLN A 611 -73.88 0.16 1.84
CA GLN A 611 -72.49 -0.29 1.92
C GLN A 611 -71.92 0.11 3.28
N PRO A 612 -71.96 -0.77 4.29
CA PRO A 612 -71.48 -0.49 5.64
C PRO A 612 -69.97 -0.31 5.67
N THR A 613 -69.49 0.38 6.70
CA THR A 613 -68.06 0.33 7.05
C THR A 613 -67.65 -1.10 7.45
N GLU A 614 -66.35 -1.39 7.43
CA GLU A 614 -65.86 -2.71 7.86
C GLU A 614 -66.29 -3.04 9.30
N LEU A 615 -66.27 -2.05 10.18
CA LEU A 615 -66.68 -2.18 11.57
C LEU A 615 -68.19 -2.42 11.72
N GLU A 616 -69.02 -1.68 10.98
CA GLU A 616 -70.47 -1.93 10.94
C GLU A 616 -70.77 -3.35 10.44
N ARG A 617 -70.07 -3.81 9.39
CA ARG A 617 -70.24 -5.17 8.88
C ARG A 617 -69.87 -6.23 9.92
N LEU A 618 -68.82 -6.00 10.72
CA LEU A 618 -68.46 -6.89 11.82
C LEU A 618 -69.52 -6.90 12.93
N ALA A 619 -70.13 -5.75 13.24
CA ALA A 619 -71.22 -5.66 14.20
C ALA A 619 -72.51 -6.33 13.69
N MET A 620 -72.74 -6.35 12.38
CA MET A 620 -73.88 -7.02 11.75
C MET A 620 -73.76 -8.56 11.78
N ASP A 621 -72.55 -9.13 11.81
CA ASP A 621 -72.28 -10.57 11.89
C ASP A 621 -72.43 -11.05 13.34
N VAL A 622 -73.68 -11.09 13.82
CA VAL A 622 -74.00 -11.46 15.21
C VAL A 622 -73.83 -12.97 15.44
N THR A 623 -73.80 -13.78 14.39
CA THR A 623 -73.52 -15.22 14.46
C THR A 623 -72.02 -15.54 14.47
N ARG A 624 -71.18 -14.58 14.05
CA ARG A 624 -69.72 -14.66 13.96
C ARG A 624 -69.24 -15.74 13.00
N ASP A 625 -70.00 -15.98 11.93
CA ASP A 625 -69.65 -17.01 10.94
C ASP A 625 -68.84 -16.46 9.75
N GLY A 626 -68.60 -15.15 9.74
CA GLY A 626 -67.89 -14.42 8.71
C GLY A 626 -68.78 -13.91 7.58
N ASN A 627 -70.08 -14.22 7.61
CA ASN A 627 -71.08 -13.73 6.67
C ASN A 627 -72.13 -12.91 7.41
N VAL A 628 -72.75 -11.97 6.71
CA VAL A 628 -73.89 -11.21 7.22
C VAL A 628 -75.07 -11.58 6.35
N ASP A 629 -75.99 -12.39 6.89
CA ASP A 629 -77.12 -12.91 6.14
C ASP A 629 -78.44 -12.91 6.92
N SER A 630 -79.45 -13.60 6.38
CA SER A 630 -80.79 -13.68 6.99
C SER A 630 -80.81 -14.29 8.40
N LEU A 631 -79.81 -15.09 8.76
CA LEU A 631 -79.67 -15.69 10.08
C LEU A 631 -79.25 -14.64 11.11
N ASP A 632 -78.29 -13.78 10.79
CA ASP A 632 -77.92 -12.65 11.66
C ASP A 632 -79.09 -11.70 11.88
N LEU A 633 -79.80 -11.36 10.79
CA LEU A 633 -81.00 -10.54 10.84
C LEU A 633 -82.08 -11.16 11.76
N MET A 634 -82.25 -12.49 11.70
CA MET A 634 -83.19 -13.21 12.56
C MET A 634 -82.81 -13.09 14.04
N TRP A 635 -81.52 -13.19 14.39
CA TRP A 635 -81.05 -13.05 15.77
C TRP A 635 -81.25 -11.62 16.31
N VAL A 636 -81.02 -10.60 15.48
CA VAL A 636 -81.33 -9.20 15.85
C VAL A 636 -82.83 -9.00 16.06
N ILE A 637 -83.68 -9.57 15.18
CA ILE A 637 -85.15 -9.55 15.35
C ILE A 637 -85.55 -10.24 16.66
N GLN A 638 -84.98 -11.41 16.98
CA GLN A 638 -85.29 -12.13 18.22
C GLN A 638 -84.89 -11.34 19.47
N HIS A 639 -83.76 -10.64 19.43
CA HIS A 639 -83.33 -9.74 20.52
C HIS A 639 -84.29 -8.58 20.73
N ILE A 640 -84.74 -7.94 19.65
CA ILE A 640 -85.70 -6.83 19.72
C ILE A 640 -87.07 -7.32 20.22
N LEU A 641 -87.46 -8.54 19.88
CA LEU A 641 -88.70 -9.17 20.37
C LEU A 641 -88.57 -9.78 21.78
N GLU A 642 -87.41 -9.64 22.44
CA GLU A 642 -87.09 -10.22 23.75
C GLU A 642 -87.30 -11.75 23.80
N MET A 643 -87.15 -12.43 22.67
CA MET A 643 -87.27 -13.88 22.57
C MET A 643 -85.97 -14.59 22.96
N ASP A 644 -84.84 -14.02 22.54
CA ASP A 644 -83.49 -14.43 22.91
C ASP A 644 -82.55 -13.23 22.80
N PHE A 645 -81.54 -13.11 23.66
CA PHE A 645 -80.69 -11.93 23.71
C PHE A 645 -79.35 -12.19 23.02
N LEU A 646 -78.97 -11.31 22.08
CA LEU A 646 -77.64 -11.30 21.49
C LEU A 646 -76.54 -11.35 22.55
N ASN A 647 -75.70 -12.38 22.45
CA ASN A 647 -74.54 -12.50 23.29
C ASN A 647 -73.44 -11.53 22.82
N GLN A 648 -73.15 -10.49 23.60
CA GLN A 648 -72.07 -9.56 23.31
C GLN A 648 -70.68 -10.12 23.63
N ALA A 649 -70.61 -11.20 24.41
CA ALA A 649 -69.35 -11.90 24.69
C ALA A 649 -69.01 -12.83 23.52
N ASP A 650 -67.72 -12.89 23.19
CA ASP A 650 -67.19 -13.90 22.28
C ASP A 650 -67.23 -15.30 22.89
#